data_AF-A0A1M5R8Z7-F1
#
_entry.id   AF-A0A1M5R8Z7-F1
#
_cell.length_a   1.000
_cell.length_b   1.000
_cell.length_c   1.000
_cell.angle_alpha   90.00
_cell.angle_beta   90.00
_cell.angle_gamma   90.00
#
_symmetry.space_group_name_H-M   'P 1'
#
loop_
_entity.id
_entity.type
_entity.pdbx_description
1 polymer ?
#
loop_
_entity_poly.entity_id
_entity_poly.type
_entity_poly.pdbx_seq_one_letter_code
_entity_poly.pdbx_strand_id
1 'polypeptide(L)'
;MKKLIIYLLLSFGFVIMILPFAWMLVTSFKLPSEVQEWPPKWHSKNFFTHREVKVNVKLGAVKTVKGISLSEALSFTSSTNEVNNVLNIVVDDDPFYRGTLFIDTKNFDYIEFADVNAFKNWLNNVDNFANFSTETPEKFFEEVFLYYKSGPTPYFQRLNYYSNLAKRIDGALQGIKLIERFIDRRIKDENERERFREFLKIKGEEIQNVKEELSKYKSGKYLILTDEEIENIYKTLNKLNLNYDGENELLNVYNSKVVNVFDDEITKVKFYLDTINYFKNIQTKKIDKPIIAKSISKSEKIKLLKEELKKFEDVQLLSKVISEYGYENLPENFSKSIDTFIKEKYNISSSQLIDLKSLTVTFKNVLINNKIDYKQILSKGSLDTLLDYADLKLLSSSTYRIFKSKLETYSHINNLHALVKDLIVYSDYLDQVRRVYNNSLNAWKIVEAPSFVKAVRVKNGEVIEVELEGVSPIYLSDNSIKKVSLSFSFGETLANIFQNYVDAWRSAPFGRYYFNTVLVATVTTILEIILASMAAYAFSWMNFPGRNFIFGLFLATMMVPGEVLLVPNFITISKFGWIDTYYALIVPWIVSVFAIFLMRQHFLALPKELFDAAKIDGCSHWKFLWQIVVPLSKPVIITGALLKFVGSWNAFLWVLIVTNSDKFRTLPVGLQNFSSDVGTLYNQLMAAATFSILPVIILFLLTQKYFIRGIARTGLK
;
A
#
# COMPACT_ATOMS: atom_id res chain seq x y z
N MET A 1 9.83 -56.81 -11.64
CA MET A 1 8.76 -56.19 -10.80
C MET A 1 9.28 -55.45 -9.56
N LYS A 2 10.06 -56.05 -8.65
CA LYS A 2 10.54 -55.35 -7.42
C LYS A 2 11.28 -54.02 -7.66
N LYS A 3 12.22 -53.97 -8.62
CA LYS A 3 12.93 -52.72 -8.97
C LYS A 3 12.00 -51.63 -9.52
N LEU A 4 11.01 -52.02 -10.33
CA LEU A 4 10.02 -51.09 -10.89
C LEU A 4 9.22 -50.42 -9.76
N ILE A 5 8.75 -51.20 -8.78
CA ILE A 5 8.01 -50.70 -7.63
C ILE A 5 8.87 -49.72 -6.80
N ILE A 6 10.14 -50.06 -6.58
CA ILE A 6 11.09 -49.18 -5.87
C ILE A 6 11.27 -47.86 -6.65
N TYR A 7 11.49 -47.91 -7.96
CA TYR A 7 11.65 -46.69 -8.76
C TYR A 7 10.37 -45.85 -8.81
N LEU A 8 9.19 -46.47 -8.85
CA LEU A 8 7.92 -45.76 -8.79
C LEU A 8 7.73 -45.07 -7.43
N LEU A 9 8.01 -45.76 -6.32
CA LEU A 9 7.95 -45.17 -4.98
C LEU A 9 8.95 -44.02 -4.81
N LEU A 10 10.19 -44.19 -5.28
CA LEU A 10 11.22 -43.15 -5.23
C LEU A 10 10.84 -41.94 -6.11
N SER A 11 10.30 -42.18 -7.31
CA SER A 11 9.85 -41.11 -8.21
C SER A 11 8.66 -40.36 -7.62
N PHE A 12 7.71 -41.08 -7.01
CA PHE A 12 6.58 -40.48 -6.33
C PHE A 12 7.02 -39.63 -5.13
N GLY A 13 7.92 -40.16 -4.29
CA GLY A 13 8.52 -39.43 -3.18
C GLY A 13 9.27 -38.19 -3.66
N PHE A 14 10.05 -38.29 -4.74
CA PHE A 14 10.75 -37.18 -5.36
C PHE A 14 9.79 -36.09 -5.85
N VAL A 15 8.71 -36.45 -6.53
CA VAL A 15 7.69 -35.50 -7.00
C VAL A 15 7.04 -34.78 -5.83
N ILE A 16 6.65 -35.50 -4.77
CA ILE A 16 6.08 -34.90 -3.55
C ILE A 16 7.07 -33.94 -2.90
N MET A 17 8.35 -34.30 -2.82
CA MET A 17 9.38 -33.46 -2.21
C MET A 17 9.69 -32.21 -3.03
N ILE A 18 9.62 -32.27 -4.35
CA ILE A 18 9.87 -31.12 -5.24
C ILE A 18 8.67 -30.20 -5.38
N LEU A 19 7.46 -30.73 -5.26
CA LEU A 19 6.23 -29.97 -5.52
C LEU A 19 6.16 -28.63 -4.76
N PRO A 20 6.50 -28.53 -3.46
CA PRO A 20 6.52 -27.24 -2.76
C PRO A 20 7.52 -26.24 -3.33
N PHE A 21 8.69 -26.70 -3.79
CA PHE A 21 9.71 -25.84 -4.39
C PHE A 21 9.30 -25.39 -5.81
N ALA A 22 8.70 -26.28 -6.59
CA ALA A 22 8.13 -25.95 -7.89
C ALA A 22 7.01 -24.92 -7.73
N TRP A 23 6.12 -25.12 -6.73
CA TRP A 23 5.06 -24.18 -6.44
C TRP A 23 5.57 -22.83 -5.94
N MET A 24 6.60 -22.82 -5.08
CA MET A 24 7.28 -21.59 -4.64
C MET A 24 7.83 -20.82 -5.85
N LEU A 25 8.56 -21.50 -6.74
CA LEU A 25 9.12 -20.87 -7.95
C LEU A 25 8.02 -20.31 -8.85
N VAL A 26 6.98 -21.09 -9.15
CA VAL A 26 5.87 -20.64 -10.01
C VAL A 26 5.12 -19.47 -9.38
N THR A 27 4.86 -19.53 -8.07
CA THR A 27 4.17 -18.45 -7.34
C THR A 27 5.00 -17.17 -7.29
N SER A 28 6.33 -17.28 -7.29
CA SER A 28 7.20 -16.11 -7.36
C SER A 28 7.07 -15.31 -8.66
N PHE A 29 6.55 -15.90 -9.74
CA PHE A 29 6.31 -15.21 -11.02
C PHE A 29 4.88 -14.66 -11.15
N LYS A 30 3.98 -15.02 -10.23
CA LYS A 30 2.56 -14.66 -10.30
C LYS A 30 2.28 -13.23 -9.89
N LEU A 31 1.20 -12.68 -10.43
CA LEU A 31 0.64 -11.43 -9.92
C LEU A 31 -0.08 -11.66 -8.57
N PRO A 32 -0.23 -10.62 -7.73
CA PRO A 32 -0.87 -10.73 -6.42
C PRO A 32 -2.26 -11.41 -6.45
N SER A 33 -3.12 -11.03 -7.40
CA SER A 33 -4.46 -11.60 -7.54
C SER A 33 -4.43 -13.11 -7.81
N GLU A 34 -3.48 -13.57 -8.65
CA GLU A 34 -3.36 -14.96 -9.08
C GLU A 34 -2.90 -15.90 -7.96
N VAL A 35 -2.27 -15.38 -6.91
CA VAL A 35 -1.84 -16.20 -5.77
C VAL A 35 -3.03 -16.60 -4.89
N GLN A 36 -4.07 -15.77 -4.84
CA GLN A 36 -5.26 -15.99 -4.04
C GLN A 36 -6.39 -16.68 -4.82
N GLU A 37 -6.22 -16.89 -6.13
CA GLU A 37 -7.21 -17.56 -6.98
C GLU A 37 -7.32 -19.07 -6.67
N TRP A 38 -8.57 -19.55 -6.60
CA TRP A 38 -8.91 -20.97 -6.54
C TRP A 38 -9.77 -21.38 -7.75
N PRO A 39 -9.44 -22.47 -8.47
CA PRO A 39 -8.33 -23.39 -8.24
C PRO A 39 -6.95 -22.79 -8.59
N PRO A 40 -5.85 -23.31 -8.00
CA PRO A 40 -4.52 -22.73 -8.19
C PRO A 40 -4.04 -22.92 -9.64
N LYS A 41 -3.66 -21.83 -10.30
CA LYS A 41 -3.12 -21.87 -11.68
C LYS A 41 -1.61 -22.08 -11.69
N TRP A 42 -1.08 -22.82 -12.66
CA TRP A 42 0.37 -23.06 -12.81
C TRP A 42 1.06 -22.10 -13.80
N HIS A 43 0.30 -21.24 -14.46
CA HIS A 43 0.79 -20.18 -15.34
C HIS A 43 0.46 -18.81 -14.72
N SER A 44 1.15 -17.76 -15.18
CA SER A 44 0.90 -16.38 -14.77
C SER A 44 0.58 -15.49 -15.97
N LYS A 45 -0.28 -14.50 -15.74
CA LYS A 45 -0.54 -13.39 -16.67
C LYS A 45 0.73 -12.62 -17.05
N ASN A 46 1.78 -12.65 -16.21
CA ASN A 46 3.07 -12.02 -16.51
C ASN A 46 3.77 -12.62 -17.74
N PHE A 47 3.39 -13.81 -18.20
CA PHE A 47 3.94 -14.44 -19.40
C PHE A 47 3.33 -13.90 -20.70
N PHE A 48 2.23 -13.15 -20.65
CA PHE A 48 1.57 -12.65 -21.85
C PHE A 48 2.14 -11.30 -22.31
N THR A 49 2.10 -11.08 -23.62
CA THR A 49 2.45 -9.80 -24.25
C THR A 49 1.29 -8.80 -24.24
N HIS A 50 0.08 -9.24 -23.90
CA HIS A 50 -1.11 -8.40 -23.84
C HIS A 50 -1.88 -8.69 -22.55
N ARG A 51 -2.41 -7.64 -21.92
CA ARG A 51 -3.18 -7.74 -20.69
C ARG A 51 -4.26 -6.67 -20.65
N GLU A 52 -5.49 -7.06 -20.37
CA GLU A 52 -6.55 -6.13 -19.99
C GLU A 52 -6.53 -5.93 -18.49
N VAL A 53 -6.71 -4.68 -18.05
CA VAL A 53 -6.70 -4.29 -16.64
C VAL A 53 -8.01 -3.58 -16.35
N LYS A 54 -8.73 -4.03 -15.33
CA LYS A 54 -9.95 -3.36 -14.87
C LYS A 54 -9.59 -2.04 -14.19
N VAL A 55 -10.36 -1.00 -14.48
CA VAL A 55 -10.13 0.34 -13.93
C VAL A 55 -11.45 1.01 -13.58
N ASN A 56 -11.36 2.01 -12.69
CA ASN A 56 -12.45 2.88 -12.31
C ASN A 56 -12.00 4.34 -12.37
N VAL A 57 -12.78 5.18 -13.03
CA VAL A 57 -12.56 6.64 -13.06
C VAL A 57 -12.95 7.23 -11.70
N LYS A 58 -12.10 8.08 -11.12
CA LYS A 58 -12.42 8.85 -9.92
C LYS A 58 -12.37 10.34 -10.23
N LEU A 59 -13.45 11.04 -9.88
CA LEU A 59 -13.53 12.50 -9.94
C LEU A 59 -12.84 13.09 -8.70
N GLY A 60 -12.00 14.09 -8.93
CA GLY A 60 -11.24 14.79 -7.89
C GLY A 60 -10.00 14.04 -7.37
N ALA A 61 -9.23 14.73 -6.52
CA ALA A 61 -8.08 14.15 -5.83
C ALA A 61 -8.56 13.04 -4.89
N VAL A 62 -8.04 11.83 -5.11
CA VAL A 62 -8.43 10.61 -4.41
C VAL A 62 -8.37 10.77 -2.88
N LYS A 63 -9.53 10.74 -2.20
CA LYS A 63 -9.69 10.70 -0.73
C LYS A 63 -9.67 9.27 -0.13
N THR A 64 -8.97 8.30 -0.71
CA THR A 64 -8.84 6.98 -0.07
C THR A 64 -7.63 6.94 0.85
N VAL A 65 -7.85 7.36 2.10
CA VAL A 65 -6.90 7.27 3.21
C VAL A 65 -6.95 5.87 3.82
N LYS A 66 -6.24 4.90 3.24
CA LYS A 66 -5.80 3.70 3.97
C LYS A 66 -4.43 3.28 3.47
N GLY A 67 -3.45 3.22 4.38
CA GLY A 67 -2.11 2.68 4.11
C GLY A 67 -1.08 3.65 3.52
N ILE A 68 -1.37 4.94 3.46
CA ILE A 68 -0.51 5.93 2.81
C ILE A 68 0.75 6.22 3.66
N SER A 69 1.94 6.18 3.06
CA SER A 69 3.20 6.61 3.69
C SER A 69 3.19 8.12 4.00
N LEU A 70 3.98 8.58 4.99
CA LEU A 70 4.05 10.01 5.34
C LEU A 70 4.40 10.91 4.14
N SER A 71 5.24 10.42 3.23
CA SER A 71 5.59 11.08 1.97
C SER A 71 4.43 11.18 0.97
N GLU A 72 3.62 10.12 0.84
CA GLU A 72 2.45 10.13 -0.02
C GLU A 72 1.35 11.02 0.57
N ALA A 73 1.13 10.97 1.89
CA ALA A 73 0.18 11.82 2.61
C ALA A 73 0.51 13.32 2.43
N LEU A 74 1.80 13.67 2.47
CA LEU A 74 2.26 15.04 2.21
C LEU A 74 2.17 15.42 0.72
N SER A 75 2.34 14.46 -0.20
CA SER A 75 2.09 14.70 -1.64
C SER A 75 0.60 14.99 -1.93
N PHE A 76 -0.32 14.35 -1.20
CA PHE A 76 -1.76 14.66 -1.26
C PHE A 76 -2.10 16.06 -0.74
N THR A 77 -1.38 16.56 0.27
CA THR A 77 -1.55 17.93 0.73
C THR A 77 -0.97 18.97 -0.23
N SER A 78 -0.01 18.59 -1.08
CA SER A 78 0.54 19.48 -2.11
C SER A 78 -0.38 19.64 -3.34
N SER A 79 -1.32 18.71 -3.54
CA SER A 79 -2.28 18.74 -4.66
C SER A 79 -3.55 19.57 -4.41
N THR A 80 -3.71 20.16 -3.22
CA THR A 80 -4.89 20.97 -2.89
C THR A 80 -4.85 22.40 -3.45
N ASN A 81 -3.68 22.88 -3.90
CA ASN A 81 -3.44 24.30 -4.18
C ASN A 81 -3.40 24.70 -5.66
N GLU A 82 -3.48 23.75 -6.58
CA GLU A 82 -3.60 24.07 -8.01
C GLU A 82 -4.71 23.20 -8.59
N VAL A 83 -5.63 23.84 -9.32
CA VAL A 83 -6.68 23.21 -10.12
C VAL A 83 -6.00 22.41 -11.23
N ASN A 84 -5.38 21.30 -10.87
CA ASN A 84 -4.81 20.37 -11.81
C ASN A 84 -5.96 19.58 -12.37
N ASN A 85 -6.30 19.95 -13.60
CA ASN A 85 -7.31 19.38 -14.45
C ASN A 85 -6.89 17.95 -14.86
N VAL A 86 -6.92 17.01 -13.90
CA VAL A 86 -6.37 15.67 -14.03
C VAL A 86 -7.47 14.63 -13.92
N LEU A 87 -7.56 13.75 -14.92
CA LEU A 87 -8.40 12.57 -14.88
C LEU A 87 -7.64 11.43 -14.20
N ASN A 88 -8.14 11.03 -13.02
CA ASN A 88 -7.59 9.90 -12.27
C ASN A 88 -8.35 8.62 -12.62
N ILE A 89 -7.62 7.64 -13.16
CA ILE A 89 -8.12 6.30 -13.47
C ILE A 89 -7.41 5.33 -12.53
N VAL A 90 -8.16 4.78 -11.57
CA VAL A 90 -7.64 3.85 -10.57
C VAL A 90 -7.75 2.43 -11.09
N VAL A 91 -6.66 1.68 -10.98
CA VAL A 91 -6.60 0.26 -11.31
C VAL A 91 -7.29 -0.55 -10.21
N ASP A 92 -8.27 -1.35 -10.61
CA ASP A 92 -9.05 -2.26 -9.76
C ASP A 92 -8.70 -3.72 -10.12
N ASP A 93 -7.41 -3.96 -10.29
CA ASP A 93 -6.80 -5.21 -10.72
C ASP A 93 -5.32 -5.20 -10.27
N ASP A 94 -4.51 -6.15 -10.72
CA ASP A 94 -3.07 -6.14 -10.42
C ASP A 94 -2.38 -4.86 -10.94
N PRO A 95 -1.30 -4.38 -10.30
CA PRO A 95 -0.53 -3.24 -10.81
C PRO A 95 0.23 -3.57 -12.10
N PHE A 96 0.69 -2.53 -12.80
CA PHE A 96 1.59 -2.64 -13.96
C PHE A 96 2.63 -1.52 -14.01
N TYR A 97 3.85 -1.82 -14.43
CA TYR A 97 4.98 -0.87 -14.32
C TYR A 97 5.59 -0.43 -15.65
N ARG A 98 5.25 -1.10 -16.76
CA ARG A 98 5.85 -0.87 -18.08
C ARG A 98 4.89 -1.23 -19.21
N GLY A 99 5.33 -1.11 -20.45
CA GLY A 99 4.56 -1.43 -21.64
C GLY A 99 3.93 -0.20 -22.30
N THR A 100 2.99 -0.45 -23.20
CA THR A 100 2.18 0.57 -23.88
C THR A 100 0.75 0.45 -23.39
N LEU A 101 0.24 1.55 -22.83
CA LEU A 101 -1.09 1.73 -22.29
C LEU A 101 -2.00 2.28 -23.38
N PHE A 102 -3.18 1.66 -23.52
CA PHE A 102 -4.24 2.07 -24.41
C PHE A 102 -5.50 2.33 -23.59
N ILE A 103 -5.97 3.56 -23.62
CA ILE A 103 -7.24 3.98 -23.03
C ILE A 103 -8.16 4.34 -24.19
N ASP A 104 -9.21 3.54 -24.38
CA ASP A 104 -10.17 3.78 -25.44
C ASP A 104 -11.13 4.91 -25.02
N THR A 105 -10.79 6.12 -25.43
CA THR A 105 -11.58 7.34 -25.24
C THR A 105 -12.28 7.78 -26.52
N LYS A 106 -12.18 6.98 -27.60
CA LYS A 106 -12.67 7.40 -28.91
C LYS A 106 -14.20 7.56 -28.88
N ASN A 107 -14.70 8.62 -29.50
CA ASN A 107 -16.11 8.99 -29.55
C ASN A 107 -16.75 9.41 -28.23
N PHE A 108 -15.97 9.59 -27.14
CA PHE A 108 -16.51 10.18 -25.93
C PHE A 108 -16.91 11.62 -26.20
N ASP A 109 -18.06 12.02 -25.68
CA ASP A 109 -18.55 13.39 -25.78
C ASP A 109 -17.81 14.27 -24.76
N TYR A 110 -17.52 15.53 -25.14
CA TYR A 110 -16.87 16.51 -24.27
C TYR A 110 -17.13 17.95 -24.72
N ILE A 111 -16.71 18.91 -23.89
CA ILE A 111 -16.61 20.33 -24.22
C ILE A 111 -15.30 20.89 -23.66
N GLU A 112 -14.73 21.90 -24.32
CA GLU A 112 -13.53 22.59 -23.84
C GLU A 112 -13.88 23.57 -22.70
N PHE A 113 -14.80 24.50 -22.96
CA PHE A 113 -15.23 25.47 -21.95
C PHE A 113 -16.74 25.58 -21.93
N ALA A 114 -17.34 25.46 -20.74
CA ALA A 114 -18.77 25.71 -20.58
C ALA A 114 -19.06 27.22 -20.54
N ASP A 115 -20.10 27.65 -21.25
CA ASP A 115 -20.57 29.03 -21.19
C ASP A 115 -21.19 29.32 -19.81
N VAL A 116 -20.49 30.16 -19.03
CA VAL A 116 -20.87 30.54 -17.68
C VAL A 116 -22.21 31.30 -17.66
N ASN A 117 -22.51 32.11 -18.68
CA ASN A 117 -23.75 32.88 -18.73
C ASN A 117 -24.94 31.97 -19.07
N ALA A 118 -24.78 31.07 -20.05
CA ALA A 118 -25.78 30.07 -20.37
C ALA A 118 -26.07 29.16 -19.16
N PHE A 119 -25.02 28.74 -18.44
CA PHE A 119 -25.14 27.95 -17.21
C PHE A 119 -25.89 28.69 -16.10
N LYS A 120 -25.56 29.97 -15.82
CA LYS A 120 -26.26 30.76 -14.81
C LYS A 120 -27.74 30.97 -15.15
N ASN A 121 -28.04 31.22 -16.43
CA ASN A 121 -29.42 31.36 -16.89
C ASN A 121 -30.21 30.06 -16.73
N TRP A 122 -29.61 28.91 -17.06
CA TRP A 122 -30.21 27.60 -16.81
C TRP A 122 -30.42 27.36 -15.31
N LEU A 123 -29.41 27.62 -14.47
CA LEU A 123 -29.48 27.39 -13.03
C LEU A 123 -30.59 28.21 -12.34
N ASN A 124 -30.86 29.43 -12.81
CA ASN A 124 -31.96 30.26 -12.29
C ASN A 124 -33.35 29.66 -12.57
N ASN A 125 -33.47 28.76 -13.56
CA ASN A 125 -34.73 28.11 -13.94
C ASN A 125 -34.87 26.71 -13.32
N VAL A 126 -33.94 26.30 -12.46
CA VAL A 126 -33.91 24.97 -11.83
C VAL A 126 -34.01 25.12 -10.32
N ASP A 127 -34.88 24.34 -9.70
CA ASP A 127 -35.11 24.35 -8.25
C ASP A 127 -33.91 23.72 -7.51
N ASN A 128 -32.90 24.53 -7.20
CA ASN A 128 -31.73 24.07 -6.46
C ASN A 128 -32.05 23.91 -4.96
N PHE A 129 -32.04 22.66 -4.49
CA PHE A 129 -32.35 22.32 -3.10
C PHE A 129 -31.10 22.19 -2.21
N ALA A 130 -29.89 22.35 -2.76
CA ALA A 130 -28.63 22.20 -2.02
C ALA A 130 -27.64 23.34 -2.32
N ASN A 131 -26.75 23.61 -1.36
CA ASN A 131 -25.74 24.66 -1.48
C ASN A 131 -24.53 24.21 -2.32
N PHE A 132 -24.77 23.72 -3.53
CA PHE A 132 -23.70 23.43 -4.49
C PHE A 132 -23.01 24.71 -4.92
N SER A 133 -21.69 24.64 -5.11
CA SER A 133 -20.88 25.75 -5.61
C SER A 133 -21.29 26.14 -7.03
N THR A 134 -21.68 27.39 -7.21
CA THR A 134 -22.05 27.96 -8.52
C THR A 134 -20.94 28.80 -9.14
N GLU A 135 -19.72 28.74 -8.58
CA GLU A 135 -18.54 29.49 -9.04
C GLU A 135 -18.22 29.21 -10.52
N THR A 136 -18.20 27.93 -10.93
CA THR A 136 -18.06 27.50 -12.33
C THR A 136 -18.97 26.32 -12.64
N PRO A 137 -19.40 26.13 -13.91
CA PRO A 137 -20.22 24.99 -14.31
C PRO A 137 -19.56 23.64 -13.95
N GLU A 138 -18.26 23.52 -14.16
CA GLU A 138 -17.49 22.29 -13.93
C GLU A 138 -17.52 21.89 -12.46
N LYS A 139 -17.29 22.86 -11.56
CA LYS A 139 -17.31 22.64 -10.11
C LYS A 139 -18.71 22.30 -9.61
N PHE A 140 -19.73 22.96 -10.15
CA PHE A 140 -21.12 22.62 -9.87
C PHE A 140 -21.43 21.17 -10.25
N PHE A 141 -21.12 20.76 -11.48
CA PHE A 141 -21.36 19.39 -11.93
C PHE A 141 -20.60 18.38 -11.08
N GLU A 142 -19.31 18.64 -10.79
CA GLU A 142 -18.51 17.77 -9.93
C GLU A 142 -19.18 17.53 -8.57
N GLU A 143 -19.63 18.60 -7.90
CA GLU A 143 -20.31 18.48 -6.60
C GLU A 143 -21.65 17.74 -6.71
N VAL A 144 -22.43 17.99 -7.76
CA VAL A 144 -23.69 17.27 -8.02
C VAL A 144 -23.43 15.78 -8.25
N PHE A 145 -22.48 15.42 -9.13
CA PHE A 145 -22.16 14.02 -9.41
C PHE A 145 -21.56 13.31 -8.18
N LEU A 146 -20.74 14.00 -7.37
CA LEU A 146 -20.26 13.48 -6.10
C LEU A 146 -21.41 13.24 -5.12
N TYR A 147 -22.37 14.15 -5.01
CA TYR A 147 -23.52 13.97 -4.12
C TYR A 147 -24.43 12.80 -4.57
N TYR A 148 -24.73 12.72 -5.87
CA TYR A 148 -25.73 11.78 -6.37
C TYR A 148 -25.18 10.39 -6.72
N LYS A 149 -23.98 10.31 -7.31
CA LYS A 149 -23.47 9.09 -7.96
C LYS A 149 -22.15 8.58 -7.39
N SER A 150 -21.22 9.47 -7.01
CA SER A 150 -19.80 9.10 -6.89
C SER A 150 -19.16 9.31 -5.51
N GLY A 151 -19.86 9.95 -4.58
CA GLY A 151 -19.36 10.26 -3.23
C GLY A 151 -19.30 9.06 -2.29
N PRO A 152 -18.86 9.25 -1.02
CA PRO A 152 -18.75 8.17 -0.03
C PRO A 152 -20.08 7.48 0.28
N THR A 153 -21.17 8.25 0.25
CA THR A 153 -22.55 7.81 0.47
C THR A 153 -23.43 8.47 -0.59
N PRO A 154 -23.37 7.99 -1.85
CA PRO A 154 -24.05 8.65 -2.95
C PRO A 154 -25.57 8.50 -2.79
N TYR A 155 -26.32 9.56 -3.11
CA TYR A 155 -27.78 9.60 -2.94
C TYR A 155 -28.48 8.40 -3.61
N PHE A 156 -28.04 8.04 -4.83
CA PHE A 156 -28.60 6.92 -5.60
C PHE A 156 -27.90 5.57 -5.36
N GLN A 157 -27.26 5.39 -4.21
CA GLN A 157 -26.80 4.06 -3.80
C GLN A 157 -28.01 3.13 -3.63
N ARG A 158 -28.13 2.13 -4.49
CA ARG A 158 -29.35 1.34 -4.74
C ARG A 158 -30.07 0.89 -3.46
N LEU A 159 -29.37 0.16 -2.60
CA LEU A 159 -29.95 -0.41 -1.37
C LEU A 159 -30.41 0.69 -0.40
N ASN A 160 -29.58 1.71 -0.20
CA ASN A 160 -29.86 2.81 0.74
C ASN A 160 -30.99 3.70 0.22
N TYR A 161 -30.93 4.06 -1.06
CA TYR A 161 -31.95 4.85 -1.74
C TYR A 161 -33.32 4.17 -1.64
N TYR A 162 -33.42 2.91 -2.08
CA TYR A 162 -34.67 2.16 -2.02
C TYR A 162 -35.19 2.02 -0.58
N SER A 163 -34.33 1.67 0.38
CA SER A 163 -34.74 1.52 1.77
C SER A 163 -35.29 2.83 2.36
N ASN A 164 -34.66 3.97 2.02
CA ASN A 164 -35.10 5.29 2.48
C ASN A 164 -36.42 5.70 1.83
N LEU A 165 -36.55 5.47 0.52
CA LEU A 165 -37.77 5.77 -0.23
C LEU A 165 -38.95 4.91 0.26
N ALA A 166 -38.75 3.61 0.43
CA ALA A 166 -39.77 2.71 0.96
C ALA A 166 -40.22 3.13 2.37
N LYS A 167 -39.30 3.53 3.24
CA LYS A 167 -39.62 4.04 4.59
C LYS A 167 -40.42 5.34 4.54
N ARG A 168 -40.10 6.24 3.60
CA ARG A 168 -40.86 7.48 3.37
C ARG A 168 -42.28 7.18 2.90
N ILE A 169 -42.43 6.27 1.95
CA ILE A 169 -43.74 5.80 1.44
C ILE A 169 -44.58 5.16 2.57
N ASP A 170 -43.97 4.30 3.39
CA ASP A 170 -44.63 3.71 4.56
C ASP A 170 -45.07 4.77 5.57
N GLY A 171 -44.25 5.81 5.77
CA GLY A 171 -44.60 6.98 6.58
C GLY A 171 -45.81 7.73 6.05
N ALA A 172 -45.89 7.93 4.73
CA ALA A 172 -47.04 8.57 4.07
C ALA A 172 -48.33 7.73 4.19
N LEU A 173 -48.25 6.41 3.96
CA LEU A 173 -49.37 5.49 4.16
C LEU A 173 -49.87 5.45 5.61
N GLN A 174 -48.95 5.49 6.58
CA GLN A 174 -49.31 5.64 8.00
C GLN A 174 -49.94 7.00 8.28
N GLY A 175 -49.45 8.06 7.63
CA GLY A 175 -50.04 9.40 7.65
C GLY A 175 -51.50 9.39 7.20
N ILE A 176 -51.80 8.75 6.06
CA ILE A 176 -53.17 8.56 5.56
C ILE A 176 -54.04 7.84 6.60
N LYS A 177 -53.58 6.68 7.11
CA LYS A 177 -54.31 5.92 8.14
C LYS A 177 -54.55 6.72 9.43
N LEU A 178 -53.63 7.61 9.79
CA LEU A 178 -53.78 8.50 10.95
C LEU A 178 -54.85 9.56 10.68
N ILE A 179 -54.83 10.16 9.49
CA ILE A 179 -55.79 11.18 9.08
C ILE A 179 -57.19 10.59 9.04
N GLU A 180 -57.35 9.40 8.44
CA GLU A 180 -58.63 8.65 8.39
C GLU A 180 -59.29 8.51 9.77
N ARG A 181 -58.50 8.25 10.83
CA ARG A 181 -59.01 8.12 12.21
C ARG A 181 -59.55 9.43 12.80
N PHE A 182 -59.17 10.57 12.25
CA PHE A 182 -59.60 11.89 12.74
C PHE A 182 -60.65 12.56 11.86
N ILE A 183 -60.96 12.00 10.69
CA ILE A 183 -61.92 12.55 9.73
C ILE A 183 -63.27 12.84 10.40
N ASP A 184 -63.87 11.85 11.07
CA ASP A 184 -65.20 12.00 11.70
C ASP A 184 -65.23 13.03 12.83
N ARG A 185 -64.07 13.31 13.44
CA ARG A 185 -63.96 14.23 14.58
C ARG A 185 -63.62 15.66 14.16
N ARG A 186 -62.97 15.85 13.01
CA ARG A 186 -62.42 17.14 12.57
C ARG A 186 -63.19 17.74 11.38
N ILE A 187 -63.82 16.93 10.53
CA ILE A 187 -64.56 17.46 9.37
C ILE A 187 -66.05 17.48 9.68
N LYS A 188 -66.60 18.68 9.93
CA LYS A 188 -68.02 18.86 10.31
C LYS A 188 -68.99 18.65 9.14
N ASP A 189 -68.63 19.10 7.94
CA ASP A 189 -69.42 18.90 6.72
C ASP A 189 -69.38 17.42 6.29
N GLU A 190 -70.55 16.80 6.17
CA GLU A 190 -70.71 15.38 5.83
C GLU A 190 -70.32 15.08 4.37
N ASN A 191 -70.61 16.00 3.44
CA ASN A 191 -70.25 15.82 2.03
C ASN A 191 -68.74 15.89 1.82
N GLU A 192 -68.08 16.87 2.46
CA GLU A 192 -66.63 17.02 2.43
C GLU A 192 -65.92 15.86 3.13
N ARG A 193 -66.53 15.30 4.18
CA ARG A 193 -66.01 14.15 4.92
C ARG A 193 -65.94 12.89 4.06
N GLU A 194 -67.02 12.54 3.37
CA GLU A 194 -67.05 11.37 2.49
C GLU A 194 -66.13 11.57 1.28
N ARG A 195 -66.15 12.77 0.67
CA ARG A 195 -65.26 13.11 -0.45
C ARG A 195 -63.79 12.97 -0.10
N PHE A 196 -63.37 13.53 1.04
CA PHE A 196 -61.97 13.45 1.47
C PHE A 196 -61.58 12.02 1.88
N ARG A 197 -62.48 11.25 2.49
CA ARG A 197 -62.25 9.84 2.82
C ARG A 197 -62.06 8.98 1.57
N GLU A 198 -62.91 9.14 0.57
CA GLU A 198 -62.78 8.43 -0.70
C GLU A 198 -61.47 8.80 -1.42
N PHE A 199 -61.13 10.08 -1.43
CA PHE A 199 -59.85 10.57 -1.95
C PHE A 199 -58.65 9.91 -1.25
N LEU A 200 -58.62 9.90 0.10
CA LEU A 200 -57.53 9.28 0.86
C LEU A 200 -57.39 7.79 0.60
N LYS A 201 -58.51 7.07 0.45
CA LYS A 201 -58.50 5.64 0.12
C LYS A 201 -57.88 5.40 -1.25
N ILE A 202 -58.34 6.12 -2.28
CA ILE A 202 -57.81 6.02 -3.64
C ILE A 202 -56.31 6.34 -3.66
N LYS A 203 -55.89 7.43 -3.00
CA LYS A 203 -54.48 7.82 -2.93
C LYS A 203 -53.64 6.85 -2.10
N GLY A 204 -54.20 6.25 -1.05
CA GLY A 204 -53.56 5.17 -0.31
C GLY A 204 -53.26 3.95 -1.18
N GLU A 205 -54.22 3.53 -2.01
CA GLU A 205 -54.06 2.42 -2.96
C GLU A 205 -53.05 2.77 -4.07
N GLU A 206 -53.13 3.97 -4.65
CA GLU A 206 -52.15 4.45 -5.64
C GLU A 206 -50.72 4.47 -5.07
N ILE A 207 -50.53 4.99 -3.85
CA ILE A 207 -49.22 5.03 -3.18
C ILE A 207 -48.70 3.61 -2.89
N GLN A 208 -49.57 2.70 -2.48
CA GLN A 208 -49.21 1.30 -2.25
C GLN A 208 -48.77 0.61 -3.56
N ASN A 209 -49.48 0.84 -4.66
CA ASN A 209 -49.11 0.32 -5.98
C ASN A 209 -47.75 0.87 -6.45
N VAL A 210 -47.48 2.16 -6.22
CA VAL A 210 -46.17 2.77 -6.51
C VAL A 210 -45.06 2.11 -5.70
N LYS A 211 -45.29 1.81 -4.42
CA LYS A 211 -44.31 1.08 -3.59
C LYS A 211 -43.95 -0.28 -4.20
N GLU A 212 -44.95 -1.01 -4.64
CA GLU A 212 -44.78 -2.33 -5.26
C GLU A 212 -44.04 -2.22 -6.59
N GLU A 213 -44.38 -1.25 -7.43
CA GLU A 213 -43.68 -1.00 -8.71
C GLU A 213 -42.20 -0.65 -8.50
N LEU A 214 -41.89 0.15 -7.47
CA LEU A 214 -40.53 0.56 -7.14
C LEU A 214 -39.69 -0.57 -6.51
N SER A 215 -40.33 -1.63 -6.00
CA SER A 215 -39.64 -2.76 -5.35
C SER A 215 -38.63 -3.47 -6.24
N LYS A 216 -38.84 -3.44 -7.56
CA LYS A 216 -37.93 -4.03 -8.56
C LYS A 216 -36.54 -3.38 -8.57
N TYR A 217 -36.42 -2.12 -8.14
CA TYR A 217 -35.13 -1.41 -8.10
C TYR A 217 -34.30 -1.72 -6.86
N LYS A 218 -34.85 -2.48 -5.90
CA LYS A 218 -34.13 -2.92 -4.69
C LYS A 218 -32.87 -3.73 -5.03
N SER A 219 -32.93 -4.55 -6.08
CA SER A 219 -31.81 -5.36 -6.57
C SER A 219 -31.44 -4.95 -7.99
N GLY A 220 -30.18 -5.16 -8.39
CA GLY A 220 -29.72 -4.84 -9.73
C GLY A 220 -28.24 -5.14 -9.92
N LYS A 221 -27.77 -4.97 -11.16
CA LYS A 221 -26.39 -5.29 -11.57
C LYS A 221 -25.35 -4.36 -10.94
N TYR A 222 -25.71 -3.11 -10.68
CA TYR A 222 -24.81 -2.07 -10.18
C TYR A 222 -25.22 -1.61 -8.79
N LEU A 223 -24.24 -1.23 -7.98
CA LEU A 223 -24.45 -0.68 -6.62
C LEU A 223 -25.13 0.69 -6.64
N ILE A 224 -24.96 1.46 -7.71
CA ILE A 224 -25.58 2.77 -7.94
C ILE A 224 -26.65 2.60 -9.02
N LEU A 225 -27.78 3.31 -8.89
CA LEU A 225 -28.85 3.30 -9.89
C LEU A 225 -28.36 3.91 -11.22
N THR A 226 -28.75 3.32 -12.34
CA THR A 226 -28.50 3.90 -13.68
C THR A 226 -29.39 5.10 -13.92
N ASP A 227 -29.03 5.97 -14.86
CA ASP A 227 -29.84 7.16 -15.17
C ASP A 227 -31.24 6.77 -15.68
N GLU A 228 -31.34 5.68 -16.43
CA GLU A 228 -32.62 5.13 -16.90
C GLU A 228 -33.49 4.62 -15.73
N GLU A 229 -32.90 3.96 -14.73
CA GLU A 229 -33.63 3.55 -13.52
C GLU A 229 -34.13 4.77 -12.75
N ILE A 230 -33.30 5.82 -12.62
CA ILE A 230 -33.64 7.07 -11.94
C ILE A 230 -34.79 7.78 -12.68
N GLU A 231 -34.73 7.86 -14.00
CA GLU A 231 -35.80 8.45 -14.83
C GLU A 231 -37.13 7.68 -14.68
N ASN A 232 -37.07 6.35 -14.65
CA ASN A 232 -38.26 5.54 -14.44
C ASN A 232 -38.84 5.72 -13.03
N ILE A 233 -38.00 5.83 -11.99
CA ILE A 233 -38.45 6.15 -10.62
C ILE A 233 -39.16 7.50 -10.60
N TYR A 234 -38.58 8.53 -11.23
CA TYR A 234 -39.21 9.84 -11.37
C TYR A 234 -40.57 9.75 -12.04
N LYS A 235 -40.68 9.07 -13.19
CA LYS A 235 -41.95 8.87 -13.90
C LYS A 235 -42.99 8.17 -13.05
N THR A 236 -42.60 7.17 -12.26
CA THR A 236 -43.54 6.46 -11.36
C THR A 236 -44.01 7.37 -10.22
N LEU A 237 -43.12 8.14 -9.60
CA LEU A 237 -43.50 9.06 -8.52
C LEU A 237 -44.34 10.24 -9.04
N ASN A 238 -43.99 10.82 -10.19
CA ASN A 238 -44.66 11.99 -10.76
C ASN A 238 -46.06 11.68 -11.34
N LYS A 239 -46.43 10.40 -11.48
CA LYS A 239 -47.81 10.00 -11.83
C LYS A 239 -48.80 10.19 -10.68
N LEU A 240 -48.31 10.28 -9.44
CA LEU A 240 -49.15 10.47 -8.26
C LEU A 240 -49.68 11.90 -8.22
N ASN A 241 -50.93 12.11 -8.64
CA ASN A 241 -51.61 13.37 -8.37
C ASN A 241 -52.15 13.34 -6.94
N LEU A 242 -51.39 13.94 -6.01
CA LEU A 242 -51.73 13.99 -4.57
C LEU A 242 -52.48 15.28 -4.18
N ASN A 243 -52.83 16.13 -5.14
CA ASN A 243 -53.54 17.37 -4.83
C ASN A 243 -55.02 17.10 -4.54
N TYR A 244 -55.51 17.65 -3.44
CA TYR A 244 -56.92 17.65 -3.08
C TYR A 244 -57.51 19.04 -3.32
N ASP A 245 -58.69 19.11 -3.92
CA ASP A 245 -59.32 20.35 -4.39
C ASP A 245 -60.36 20.93 -3.42
N GLY A 246 -60.68 20.21 -2.33
CA GLY A 246 -61.51 20.72 -1.23
C GLY A 246 -60.69 21.36 -0.11
N GLU A 247 -61.38 22.03 0.83
CA GLU A 247 -60.78 22.71 1.97
C GLU A 247 -61.29 22.10 3.28
N ASN A 248 -60.37 21.59 4.12
CA ASN A 248 -60.72 21.01 5.42
C ASN A 248 -59.60 21.12 6.47
N GLU A 249 -59.97 20.94 7.74
CA GLU A 249 -59.08 21.09 8.91
C GLU A 249 -57.87 20.12 8.91
N LEU A 250 -57.94 19.03 8.14
CA LEU A 250 -56.90 17.99 8.08
C LEU A 250 -55.95 18.18 6.88
N LEU A 251 -56.24 19.10 5.97
CA LEU A 251 -55.47 19.31 4.75
C LEU A 251 -54.00 19.68 5.03
N ASN A 252 -53.72 20.49 6.05
CA ASN A 252 -52.35 20.81 6.45
C ASN A 252 -51.57 19.58 6.95
N VAL A 253 -52.26 18.67 7.64
CA VAL A 253 -51.66 17.41 8.12
C VAL A 253 -51.43 16.46 6.94
N TYR A 254 -52.37 16.39 6.00
CA TYR A 254 -52.22 15.64 4.76
C TYR A 254 -51.04 16.15 3.93
N ASN A 255 -50.98 17.46 3.68
CA ASN A 255 -49.90 18.07 2.91
C ASN A 255 -48.54 17.81 3.55
N SER A 256 -48.42 18.01 4.87
CA SER A 256 -47.14 17.78 5.57
C SER A 256 -46.72 16.31 5.69
N LYS A 257 -47.66 15.37 5.83
CA LYS A 257 -47.36 13.95 6.05
C LYS A 257 -47.32 13.11 4.78
N VAL A 258 -47.96 13.57 3.70
CA VAL A 258 -48.12 12.83 2.45
C VAL A 258 -47.52 13.63 1.30
N VAL A 259 -48.12 14.76 0.92
CA VAL A 259 -47.74 15.54 -0.28
C VAL A 259 -46.27 15.95 -0.24
N ASN A 260 -45.83 16.63 0.82
CA ASN A 260 -44.46 17.12 0.97
C ASN A 260 -43.40 16.00 0.95
N VAL A 261 -43.75 14.76 1.32
CA VAL A 261 -42.83 13.62 1.30
C VAL A 261 -42.49 13.22 -0.12
N PHE A 262 -43.50 13.20 -0.99
CA PHE A 262 -43.33 12.89 -2.41
C PHE A 262 -42.75 14.08 -3.15
N ASP A 263 -43.21 15.31 -2.89
CA ASP A 263 -42.69 16.52 -3.54
C ASP A 263 -41.20 16.72 -3.27
N ASP A 264 -40.72 16.50 -2.03
CA ASP A 264 -39.29 16.56 -1.69
C ASP A 264 -38.46 15.55 -2.51
N GLU A 265 -38.96 14.32 -2.64
CA GLU A 265 -38.27 13.28 -3.42
C GLU A 265 -38.31 13.56 -4.91
N ILE A 266 -39.48 13.90 -5.46
CA ILE A 266 -39.69 14.25 -6.87
C ILE A 266 -38.79 15.43 -7.24
N THR A 267 -38.71 16.47 -6.41
CA THR A 267 -37.85 17.64 -6.64
C THR A 267 -36.39 17.27 -6.70
N LYS A 268 -35.90 16.43 -5.77
CA LYS A 268 -34.50 15.97 -5.76
C LYS A 268 -34.17 15.10 -6.97
N VAL A 269 -35.05 14.19 -7.35
CA VAL A 269 -34.81 13.34 -8.52
C VAL A 269 -34.89 14.17 -9.80
N LYS A 270 -35.87 15.07 -9.91
CA LYS A 270 -36.02 16.00 -11.04
C LYS A 270 -34.80 16.89 -11.21
N PHE A 271 -34.31 17.50 -10.13
CA PHE A 271 -33.09 18.32 -10.16
C PHE A 271 -31.90 17.58 -10.76
N TYR A 272 -31.69 16.31 -10.36
CA TYR A 272 -30.63 15.48 -10.93
C TYR A 272 -30.85 15.24 -12.43
N LEU A 273 -32.08 14.90 -12.82
CA LEU A 273 -32.44 14.65 -14.23
C LEU A 273 -32.28 15.90 -15.11
N ASP A 274 -32.70 17.06 -14.62
CA ASP A 274 -32.52 18.34 -15.31
C ASP A 274 -31.02 18.68 -15.43
N THR A 275 -30.25 18.43 -14.36
CA THR A 275 -28.80 18.65 -14.35
C THR A 275 -28.07 17.75 -15.34
N ILE A 276 -28.37 16.44 -15.36
CA ILE A 276 -27.71 15.50 -16.27
C ILE A 276 -28.11 15.73 -17.72
N ASN A 277 -29.37 16.12 -17.97
CA ASN A 277 -29.83 16.48 -19.31
C ASN A 277 -29.11 17.73 -19.82
N TYR A 278 -28.99 18.76 -18.99
CA TYR A 278 -28.22 19.96 -19.35
C TYR A 278 -26.75 19.60 -19.59
N PHE A 279 -26.14 18.82 -18.69
CA PHE A 279 -24.76 18.35 -18.81
C PHE A 279 -24.48 17.55 -20.10
N LYS A 280 -25.41 16.67 -20.51
CA LYS A 280 -25.29 15.91 -21.77
C LYS A 280 -25.44 16.81 -22.99
N ASN A 281 -26.37 17.76 -22.96
CA ASN A 281 -26.64 18.65 -24.10
C ASN A 281 -25.52 19.65 -24.37
N ILE A 282 -24.74 20.06 -23.36
CA ILE A 282 -23.61 20.98 -23.57
C ILE A 282 -22.37 20.29 -24.17
N GLN A 283 -22.29 18.95 -24.17
CA GLN A 283 -21.15 18.21 -24.71
C GLN A 283 -21.24 18.07 -26.23
N THR A 284 -20.75 19.08 -26.94
CA THR A 284 -20.93 19.24 -28.39
C THR A 284 -19.82 18.59 -29.24
N LYS A 285 -18.68 18.24 -28.65
CA LYS A 285 -17.52 17.68 -29.36
C LYS A 285 -17.37 16.18 -29.05
N LYS A 286 -16.75 15.44 -29.97
CA LYS A 286 -16.37 14.04 -29.79
C LYS A 286 -14.86 13.87 -29.85
N ILE A 287 -14.31 13.03 -28.99
CA ILE A 287 -12.91 12.68 -29.01
C ILE A 287 -12.58 11.90 -30.30
N ASP A 288 -11.57 12.37 -31.02
CA ASP A 288 -11.12 11.83 -32.31
C ASP A 288 -10.14 10.64 -32.15
N LYS A 289 -9.32 10.65 -31.10
CA LYS A 289 -8.23 9.69 -30.86
C LYS A 289 -8.29 9.02 -29.49
N PRO A 290 -7.85 7.76 -29.38
CA PRO A 290 -7.60 7.15 -28.07
C PRO A 290 -6.39 7.79 -27.39
N ILE A 291 -6.23 7.54 -26.09
CA ILE A 291 -5.02 7.93 -25.35
C ILE A 291 -4.08 6.73 -25.30
N ILE A 292 -2.94 6.85 -25.98
CA ILE A 292 -1.88 5.85 -26.06
C ILE A 292 -0.60 6.42 -25.46
N ALA A 293 -0.12 5.79 -24.39
CA ALA A 293 1.11 6.20 -23.72
C ALA A 293 2.05 5.02 -23.51
N LYS A 294 3.35 5.23 -23.63
CA LYS A 294 4.38 4.19 -23.47
C LYS A 294 5.28 4.49 -22.29
N SER A 295 5.60 3.46 -21.51
CA SER A 295 6.53 3.57 -20.41
C SER A 295 7.92 3.97 -20.91
N ILE A 296 8.55 4.92 -20.22
CA ILE A 296 9.90 5.41 -20.53
C ILE A 296 10.94 4.82 -19.58
N SER A 297 12.18 4.77 -20.06
CA SER A 297 13.32 4.25 -19.31
C SER A 297 13.68 5.14 -18.12
N LYS A 298 14.39 4.58 -17.12
CA LYS A 298 14.85 5.34 -15.94
C LYS A 298 15.74 6.53 -16.34
N SER A 299 16.58 6.37 -17.35
CA SER A 299 17.45 7.44 -17.86
C SER A 299 16.66 8.59 -18.48
N GLU A 300 15.62 8.28 -19.26
CA GLU A 300 14.71 9.30 -19.82
C GLU A 300 13.91 10.02 -18.73
N LYS A 301 13.42 9.30 -17.71
CA LYS A 301 12.77 9.90 -16.54
C LYS A 301 13.69 10.89 -15.81
N ILE A 302 14.95 10.51 -15.63
CA ILE A 302 15.97 11.41 -15.03
C ILE A 302 16.26 12.60 -15.95
N LYS A 303 16.25 12.43 -17.28
CA LYS A 303 16.41 13.53 -18.23
C LYS A 303 15.26 14.53 -18.13
N LEU A 304 14.01 14.06 -18.12
CA LEU A 304 12.83 14.89 -17.88
C LEU A 304 12.91 15.65 -16.54
N LEU A 305 13.29 14.93 -15.48
CA LEU A 305 13.49 15.54 -14.16
C LEU A 305 14.52 16.68 -14.21
N LYS A 306 15.66 16.47 -14.89
CA LYS A 306 16.68 17.51 -15.06
C LYS A 306 16.15 18.74 -15.79
N GLU A 307 15.32 18.55 -16.81
CA GLU A 307 14.75 19.64 -17.59
C GLU A 307 13.73 20.45 -16.77
N GLU A 308 12.88 19.78 -15.99
CA GLU A 308 11.93 20.45 -15.10
C GLU A 308 12.63 21.16 -13.93
N LEU A 309 13.69 20.57 -13.36
CA LEU A 309 14.44 21.19 -12.26
C LEU A 309 15.20 22.46 -12.67
N LYS A 310 15.52 22.65 -13.97
CA LYS A 310 16.14 23.90 -14.47
C LYS A 310 15.22 25.12 -14.38
N LYS A 311 13.91 24.91 -14.21
CA LYS A 311 12.92 26.00 -14.15
C LYS A 311 12.82 26.63 -12.76
N PHE A 312 13.52 26.11 -11.76
CA PHE A 312 13.49 26.60 -10.39
C PHE A 312 14.50 27.73 -10.16
N GLU A 313 14.09 28.76 -9.41
CA GLU A 313 14.90 29.93 -9.10
C GLU A 313 15.96 29.66 -8.01
N ASP A 314 15.70 28.80 -7.02
CA ASP A 314 16.67 28.45 -5.96
C ASP A 314 17.51 27.21 -6.35
N VAL A 315 18.55 27.46 -7.15
CA VAL A 315 19.43 26.42 -7.68
C VAL A 315 20.50 26.00 -6.65
N GLN A 316 20.85 26.80 -5.64
CA GLN A 316 22.09 26.56 -4.86
C GLN A 316 21.99 25.36 -3.91
N LEU A 317 20.99 25.33 -3.02
CA LEU A 317 20.84 24.21 -2.07
C LEU A 317 20.51 22.92 -2.83
N LEU A 318 19.61 23.00 -3.81
CA LEU A 318 19.19 21.87 -4.62
C LEU A 318 20.35 21.30 -5.47
N SER A 319 21.15 22.16 -6.10
CA SER A 319 22.33 21.71 -6.87
C SER A 319 23.37 21.02 -6.00
N LYS A 320 23.59 21.51 -4.76
CA LYS A 320 24.45 20.84 -3.79
C LYS A 320 23.96 19.41 -3.51
N VAL A 321 22.67 19.24 -3.20
CA VAL A 321 22.07 17.92 -2.96
C VAL A 321 22.22 16.99 -4.16
N ILE A 322 21.97 17.51 -5.37
CA ILE A 322 22.12 16.74 -6.61
C ILE A 322 23.57 16.31 -6.82
N SER A 323 24.55 17.17 -6.50
CA SER A 323 25.98 16.84 -6.65
C SER A 323 26.46 15.78 -5.66
N GLU A 324 25.91 15.75 -4.45
CA GLU A 324 26.34 14.88 -3.37
C GLU A 324 25.63 13.51 -3.39
N TYR A 325 24.32 13.51 -3.68
CA TYR A 325 23.46 12.32 -3.58
C TYR A 325 22.88 11.86 -4.92
N GLY A 326 23.04 12.65 -5.99
CA GLY A 326 22.40 12.37 -7.27
C GLY A 326 20.90 12.64 -7.28
N TYR A 327 20.18 11.95 -8.16
CA TYR A 327 18.73 12.13 -8.36
C TYR A 327 17.89 11.07 -7.62
N GLU A 328 18.49 10.04 -7.04
CA GLU A 328 17.73 9.03 -6.30
C GLU A 328 17.29 9.58 -4.93
N ASN A 329 16.01 9.40 -4.59
CA ASN A 329 15.42 9.92 -3.35
C ASN A 329 15.70 11.42 -3.14
N LEU A 330 15.70 12.18 -4.25
CA LEU A 330 16.03 13.60 -4.26
C LEU A 330 15.19 14.41 -3.25
N PRO A 331 13.86 14.22 -3.12
CA PRO A 331 13.09 15.01 -2.17
C PRO A 331 13.45 14.73 -0.70
N GLU A 332 13.74 13.49 -0.34
CA GLU A 332 14.13 13.11 1.02
C GLU A 332 15.52 13.67 1.36
N ASN A 333 16.46 13.56 0.41
CA ASN A 333 17.80 14.13 0.58
C ASN A 333 17.72 15.66 0.66
N PHE A 334 16.89 16.30 -0.16
CA PHE A 334 16.65 17.74 -0.12
C PHE A 334 16.03 18.19 1.20
N SER A 335 15.04 17.46 1.71
CA SER A 335 14.45 17.72 3.04
C SER A 335 15.49 17.64 4.14
N LYS A 336 16.38 16.64 4.13
CA LYS A 336 17.45 16.51 5.13
C LYS A 336 18.46 17.65 5.04
N SER A 337 18.82 18.08 3.84
CA SER A 337 19.72 19.21 3.64
C SER A 337 19.10 20.54 4.10
N ILE A 338 17.80 20.75 3.87
CA ILE A 338 17.05 21.88 4.45
C ILE A 338 17.12 21.82 5.99
N ASP A 339 16.90 20.65 6.58
CA ASP A 339 16.93 20.49 8.05
C ASP A 339 18.29 20.84 8.64
N THR A 340 19.37 20.38 8.01
CA THR A 340 20.74 20.73 8.41
C THR A 340 20.99 22.23 8.26
N PHE A 341 20.62 22.81 7.12
CA PHE A 341 20.78 24.25 6.86
C PHE A 341 20.04 25.12 7.88
N ILE A 342 18.78 24.80 8.20
CA ILE A 342 17.97 25.57 9.16
C ILE A 342 18.54 25.44 10.58
N LYS A 343 18.97 24.23 10.99
CA LYS A 343 19.60 24.04 12.31
C LYS A 343 20.87 24.87 12.45
N GLU A 344 21.73 24.87 11.43
CA GLU A 344 22.97 25.64 11.44
C GLU A 344 22.71 27.15 11.40
N LYS A 345 21.79 27.62 10.56
CA LYS A 345 21.46 29.05 10.41
C LYS A 345 20.86 29.67 11.67
N TYR A 346 20.02 28.94 12.39
CA TYR A 346 19.28 29.45 13.56
C TYR A 346 19.75 28.86 14.90
N ASN A 347 20.75 27.98 14.90
CA ASN A 347 21.31 27.32 16.08
C ASN A 347 20.24 26.65 16.98
N ILE A 348 19.38 25.82 16.38
CA ILE A 348 18.29 25.13 17.08
C ILE A 348 18.51 23.62 17.15
N SER A 349 17.94 22.97 18.17
CA SER A 349 17.99 21.51 18.33
C SER A 349 17.07 20.78 17.34
N SER A 350 17.34 19.49 17.10
CA SER A 350 16.49 18.65 16.25
C SER A 350 15.04 18.56 16.76
N SER A 351 14.83 18.55 18.08
CA SER A 351 13.49 18.53 18.68
C SER A 351 12.72 19.81 18.37
N GLN A 352 13.35 20.98 18.58
CA GLN A 352 12.73 22.28 18.30
C GLN A 352 12.36 22.43 16.82
N LEU A 353 13.23 21.98 15.91
CA LEU A 353 12.95 22.01 14.48
C LEU A 353 11.72 21.17 14.11
N ILE A 354 11.58 19.96 14.67
CA ILE A 354 10.45 19.07 14.41
C ILE A 354 9.13 19.74 14.86
N ASP A 355 9.12 20.31 16.07
CA ASP A 355 7.94 20.97 16.62
C ASP A 355 7.54 22.19 15.79
N LEU A 356 8.51 23.05 15.44
CA LEU A 356 8.28 24.25 14.64
C LEU A 356 7.84 23.92 13.21
N LYS A 357 8.37 22.85 12.61
CA LYS A 357 7.88 22.34 11.32
C LYS A 357 6.42 21.94 11.38
N SER A 358 6.04 21.15 12.39
CA SER A 358 4.66 20.71 12.59
C SER A 358 3.69 21.90 12.79
N LEU A 359 4.11 22.88 13.60
CA LEU A 359 3.39 24.14 13.80
C LEU A 359 3.21 24.92 12.49
N THR A 360 4.28 25.06 11.72
CA THR A 360 4.30 25.79 10.46
C THR A 360 3.37 25.16 9.42
N VAL A 361 3.38 23.82 9.29
CA VAL A 361 2.47 23.09 8.40
C VAL A 361 1.02 23.32 8.81
N THR A 362 0.73 23.28 10.12
CA THR A 362 -0.61 23.54 10.64
C THR A 362 -1.08 24.95 10.27
N PHE A 363 -0.23 25.96 10.46
CA PHE A 363 -0.54 27.34 10.08
C PHE A 363 -0.76 27.50 8.58
N LYS A 364 0.13 26.93 7.76
CA LYS A 364 0.02 26.92 6.29
C LYS A 364 -1.33 26.35 5.84
N ASN A 365 -1.77 25.24 6.43
CA ASN A 365 -3.06 24.63 6.10
C ASN A 365 -4.25 25.53 6.47
N VAL A 366 -4.18 26.24 7.59
CA VAL A 366 -5.24 27.20 7.96
C VAL A 366 -5.31 28.35 6.96
N LEU A 367 -4.15 28.90 6.54
CA LEU A 367 -4.10 29.97 5.54
C LEU A 367 -4.70 29.51 4.20
N ILE A 368 -4.31 28.31 3.74
CA ILE A 368 -4.83 27.70 2.51
C ILE A 368 -6.36 27.52 2.58
N ASN A 369 -6.86 26.90 3.66
CA ASN A 369 -8.29 26.62 3.81
C ASN A 369 -9.16 27.89 3.80
N ASN A 370 -8.59 29.02 4.19
CA ASN A 370 -9.26 30.32 4.20
C ASN A 370 -8.94 31.17 2.96
N LYS A 371 -8.37 30.57 1.90
CA LYS A 371 -8.01 31.22 0.63
C LYS A 371 -7.09 32.45 0.81
N ILE A 372 -6.19 32.42 1.80
CA ILE A 372 -5.20 33.48 2.04
C ILE A 372 -3.95 33.21 1.20
N ASP A 373 -3.60 34.14 0.30
CA ASP A 373 -2.39 34.06 -0.52
C ASP A 373 -1.14 34.48 0.27
N TYR A 374 -0.72 33.60 1.17
CA TYR A 374 0.48 33.81 1.99
C TYR A 374 1.76 33.86 1.15
N LYS A 375 1.79 33.25 -0.04
CA LYS A 375 2.96 33.28 -0.93
C LYS A 375 3.21 34.69 -1.43
N GLN A 376 2.15 35.36 -1.90
CA GLN A 376 2.24 36.75 -2.33
C GLN A 376 2.64 37.66 -1.16
N ILE A 377 2.06 37.46 0.03
CA ILE A 377 2.38 38.27 1.22
C ILE A 377 3.85 38.08 1.64
N LEU A 378 4.33 36.84 1.76
CA LEU A 378 5.71 36.55 2.18
C LEU A 378 6.76 36.94 1.13
N SER A 379 6.39 36.99 -0.16
CA SER A 379 7.27 37.48 -1.22
C SER A 379 7.56 38.99 -1.12
N LYS A 380 6.62 39.77 -0.56
CA LYS A 380 6.70 41.23 -0.44
C LYS A 380 6.97 41.72 0.99
N GLY A 381 6.87 40.85 2.00
CA GLY A 381 6.91 41.22 3.42
C GLY A 381 7.62 40.23 4.35
N SER A 382 7.47 40.46 5.66
CA SER A 382 7.97 39.57 6.73
C SER A 382 6.88 38.61 7.21
N LEU A 383 7.22 37.67 8.10
CA LEU A 383 6.21 36.87 8.77
C LEU A 383 5.20 37.76 9.54
N ASP A 384 5.65 38.88 10.13
CA ASP A 384 4.78 39.81 10.86
C ASP A 384 3.64 40.30 9.98
N THR A 385 3.94 40.69 8.74
CA THR A 385 2.89 41.15 7.80
C THR A 385 1.86 40.06 7.49
N LEU A 386 2.28 38.79 7.47
CA LEU A 386 1.38 37.65 7.30
C LEU A 386 0.55 37.41 8.57
N LEU A 387 1.16 37.56 9.76
CA LEU A 387 0.47 37.43 11.04
C LEU A 387 -0.55 38.55 11.25
N ASP A 388 -0.24 39.78 10.87
CA ASP A 388 -1.19 40.90 10.93
C ASP A 388 -2.41 40.65 10.04
N TYR A 389 -2.18 40.17 8.80
CA TYR A 389 -3.26 39.80 7.89
C TYR A 389 -4.07 38.60 8.42
N ALA A 390 -3.39 37.60 8.99
CA ALA A 390 -4.01 36.45 9.60
C ALA A 390 -4.82 36.83 10.86
N ASP A 391 -4.34 37.76 11.68
CA ASP A 391 -5.09 38.29 12.82
C ASP A 391 -6.40 38.92 12.34
N LEU A 392 -6.39 39.74 11.29
CA LEU A 392 -7.62 40.34 10.78
C LEU A 392 -8.64 39.33 10.23
N LYS A 393 -8.19 38.21 9.66
CA LYS A 393 -9.04 37.25 8.94
C LYS A 393 -9.35 35.95 9.70
N LEU A 394 -8.52 35.57 10.67
CA LEU A 394 -8.53 34.25 11.30
C LEU A 394 -8.70 34.27 12.82
N LEU A 395 -9.05 35.41 13.44
CA LEU A 395 -9.29 35.52 14.88
C LEU A 395 -10.31 34.50 15.42
N SER A 396 -11.29 34.09 14.61
CA SER A 396 -12.29 33.08 14.96
C SER A 396 -11.77 31.64 14.89
N SER A 397 -10.63 31.40 14.22
CA SER A 397 -10.04 30.07 14.07
C SER A 397 -9.32 29.64 15.35
N SER A 398 -9.83 28.59 15.99
CA SER A 398 -9.17 27.97 17.15
C SER A 398 -7.76 27.48 16.81
N THR A 399 -7.58 26.90 15.62
CA THR A 399 -6.28 26.41 15.14
C THR A 399 -5.25 27.54 15.00
N TYR A 400 -5.68 28.70 14.48
CA TYR A 400 -4.79 29.87 14.38
C TYR A 400 -4.39 30.41 15.75
N ARG A 401 -5.35 30.52 16.70
CA ARG A 401 -5.05 30.95 18.08
C ARG A 401 -4.08 30.00 18.79
N ILE A 402 -4.25 28.69 18.60
CA ILE A 402 -3.33 27.67 19.15
C ILE A 402 -1.94 27.83 18.52
N PHE A 403 -1.85 28.04 17.21
CA PHE A 403 -0.58 28.29 16.54
C PHE A 403 0.13 29.51 17.12
N LYS A 404 -0.57 30.64 17.28
CA LYS A 404 0.00 31.88 17.86
C LYS A 404 0.51 31.66 19.28
N SER A 405 -0.32 31.06 20.15
CA SER A 405 0.07 30.75 21.53
C SER A 405 1.28 29.80 21.60
N LYS A 406 1.34 28.77 20.76
CA LYS A 406 2.49 27.87 20.71
C LYS A 406 3.74 28.56 20.15
N LEU A 407 3.60 29.42 19.16
CA LEU A 407 4.72 30.19 18.61
C LEU A 407 5.36 31.07 19.70
N GLU A 408 4.57 31.70 20.56
CA GLU A 408 5.06 32.51 21.68
C GLU A 408 5.92 31.71 22.68
N THR A 409 5.68 30.40 22.85
CA THR A 409 6.52 29.55 23.72
C THR A 409 7.97 29.41 23.22
N TYR A 410 8.20 29.67 21.93
CA TYR A 410 9.53 29.66 21.30
C TYR A 410 10.16 31.05 21.18
N SER A 411 9.62 32.07 21.84
CA SER A 411 10.14 33.47 21.81
C SER A 411 11.61 33.61 22.23
N HIS A 412 12.17 32.63 22.95
CA HIS A 412 13.58 32.57 23.32
C HIS A 412 14.53 32.28 22.12
N ILE A 413 14.00 31.86 20.97
CA ILE A 413 14.79 31.60 19.76
C ILE A 413 15.03 32.93 19.03
N ASN A 414 16.31 33.27 18.84
CA ASN A 414 16.70 34.46 18.07
C ASN A 414 16.16 34.38 16.62
N ASN A 415 15.56 35.48 16.14
CA ASN A 415 14.97 35.58 14.81
C ASN A 415 13.88 34.54 14.52
N LEU A 416 13.07 34.16 15.52
CA LEU A 416 11.97 33.20 15.40
C LEU A 416 11.05 33.46 14.19
N HIS A 417 10.70 34.71 13.93
CA HIS A 417 9.82 35.07 12.80
C HIS A 417 10.49 34.83 11.44
N ALA A 418 11.80 35.07 11.33
CA ALA A 418 12.57 34.73 10.13
C ALA A 418 12.71 33.21 9.96
N LEU A 419 12.92 32.48 11.06
CA LEU A 419 12.94 31.01 11.08
C LEU A 419 11.62 30.42 10.57
N VAL A 420 10.47 30.89 11.07
CA VAL A 420 9.16 30.40 10.63
C VAL A 420 8.87 30.81 9.19
N LYS A 421 9.27 32.01 8.76
CA LYS A 421 9.21 32.40 7.33
C LYS A 421 10.00 31.41 6.46
N ASP A 422 11.25 31.14 6.82
CA ASP A 422 12.11 30.19 6.07
C ASP A 422 11.51 28.78 6.08
N LEU A 423 10.93 28.32 7.19
CA LEU A 423 10.25 27.03 7.26
C LEU A 423 9.04 26.94 6.30
N ILE A 424 8.25 28.01 6.17
CA ILE A 424 7.15 28.07 5.19
C ILE A 424 7.71 27.99 3.77
N VAL A 425 8.69 28.85 3.46
CA VAL A 425 9.27 28.97 2.12
C VAL A 425 9.96 27.67 1.69
N TYR A 426 10.81 27.09 2.53
CA TYR A 426 11.48 25.82 2.22
C TYR A 426 10.52 24.63 2.19
N SER A 427 9.44 24.66 2.98
CA SER A 427 8.37 23.66 2.84
C SER A 427 7.73 23.74 1.44
N ASP A 428 7.47 24.94 0.93
CA ASP A 428 6.89 25.11 -0.41
C ASP A 428 7.87 24.69 -1.51
N TYR A 429 9.15 25.02 -1.38
CA TYR A 429 10.17 24.51 -2.31
C TYR A 429 10.25 23.00 -2.29
N LEU A 430 10.25 22.38 -1.09
CA LEU A 430 10.24 20.93 -0.95
C LEU A 430 9.00 20.30 -1.60
N ASP A 431 7.82 20.90 -1.42
CA ASP A 431 6.58 20.43 -2.05
C ASP A 431 6.66 20.54 -3.59
N GLN A 432 7.24 21.61 -4.12
CA GLN A 432 7.44 21.76 -5.57
C GLN A 432 8.46 20.74 -6.12
N VAL A 433 9.59 20.53 -5.43
CA VAL A 433 10.61 19.53 -5.81
C VAL A 433 10.00 18.13 -5.77
N ARG A 434 9.23 17.79 -4.73
CA ARG A 434 8.49 16.53 -4.63
C ARG A 434 7.54 16.34 -5.81
N ARG A 435 6.75 17.36 -6.14
CA ARG A 435 5.80 17.32 -7.26
C ARG A 435 6.51 17.09 -8.59
N VAL A 436 7.57 17.86 -8.89
CA VAL A 436 8.34 17.71 -10.13
C VAL A 436 9.02 16.34 -10.19
N TYR A 437 9.61 15.90 -9.08
CA TYR A 437 10.21 14.57 -8.95
C TYR A 437 9.20 13.46 -9.24
N ASN A 438 8.06 13.48 -8.56
CA ASN A 438 7.00 12.48 -8.72
C ASN A 438 6.39 12.52 -10.12
N ASN A 439 6.13 13.69 -10.67
CA ASN A 439 5.59 13.84 -12.02
C ASN A 439 6.55 13.28 -13.07
N SER A 440 7.86 13.53 -12.91
CA SER A 440 8.89 13.05 -13.84
C SER A 440 9.12 11.55 -13.72
N LEU A 441 9.15 11.00 -12.50
CA LEU A 441 9.35 9.57 -12.28
C LEU A 441 8.14 8.72 -12.66
N ASN A 442 6.94 9.28 -12.63
CA ASN A 442 5.73 8.60 -13.06
C ASN A 442 5.35 8.90 -14.51
N ALA A 443 6.08 9.76 -15.22
CA ALA A 443 5.78 10.15 -16.59
C ALA A 443 5.84 8.95 -17.55
N TRP A 444 4.89 8.94 -18.49
CA TRP A 444 4.86 8.07 -19.65
C TRP A 444 4.87 8.95 -20.91
N LYS A 445 5.53 8.45 -21.97
CA LYS A 445 5.62 9.17 -23.24
C LYS A 445 4.32 8.98 -24.01
N ILE A 446 3.64 10.07 -24.33
CA ILE A 446 2.46 10.05 -25.20
C ILE A 446 2.91 9.62 -26.61
N VAL A 447 2.27 8.59 -27.14
CA VAL A 447 2.45 8.12 -28.52
C VAL A 447 1.37 8.74 -29.41
N GLU A 448 0.13 8.72 -28.93
CA GLU A 448 -1.03 9.30 -29.58
C GLU A 448 -2.02 9.73 -28.49
N ALA A 449 -2.57 10.94 -28.59
CA ALA A 449 -3.64 11.41 -27.71
C ALA A 449 -4.37 12.60 -28.37
N PRO A 450 -5.57 12.95 -27.89
CA PRO A 450 -6.23 14.21 -28.22
C PRO A 450 -5.38 15.43 -27.82
N SER A 451 -5.55 16.57 -28.50
CA SER A 451 -4.73 17.77 -28.28
C SER A 451 -4.80 18.35 -26.87
N PHE A 452 -5.92 18.14 -26.17
CA PHE A 452 -6.10 18.58 -24.79
C PHE A 452 -5.38 17.69 -23.76
N VAL A 453 -4.78 16.56 -24.15
CA VAL A 453 -4.01 15.71 -23.23
C VAL A 453 -2.57 16.19 -23.18
N LYS A 454 -2.19 16.77 -22.04
CA LYS A 454 -0.86 17.38 -21.82
C LYS A 454 0.17 16.38 -21.33
N ALA A 455 -0.21 15.47 -20.44
CA ALA A 455 0.70 14.46 -19.89
C ALA A 455 -0.05 13.21 -19.44
N VAL A 456 0.62 12.06 -19.52
CA VAL A 456 0.16 10.80 -18.92
C VAL A 456 1.18 10.33 -17.90
N ARG A 457 0.71 9.98 -16.71
CA ARG A 457 1.55 9.47 -15.62
C ARG A 457 0.93 8.21 -15.07
N VAL A 458 1.75 7.26 -14.64
CA VAL A 458 1.29 6.05 -13.93
C VAL A 458 2.03 5.95 -12.61
N LYS A 459 1.29 6.14 -11.53
CA LYS A 459 1.80 6.11 -10.14
C LYS A 459 1.69 4.69 -9.59
N ASN A 460 2.84 4.11 -9.24
CA ASN A 460 2.97 2.76 -8.67
C ASN A 460 2.28 1.62 -9.45
N GLY A 461 1.84 1.88 -10.69
CA GLY A 461 1.03 0.94 -11.46
C GLY A 461 -0.44 0.84 -11.04
N GLU A 462 -0.88 1.66 -10.10
CA GLU A 462 -2.22 1.62 -9.49
C GLU A 462 -3.10 2.80 -9.90
N VAL A 463 -2.49 3.94 -10.24
CA VAL A 463 -3.24 5.14 -10.66
C VAL A 463 -2.64 5.66 -11.95
N ILE A 464 -3.47 5.75 -12.97
CA ILE A 464 -3.18 6.43 -14.23
C ILE A 464 -3.72 7.85 -14.10
N GLU A 465 -2.84 8.83 -14.21
CA GLU A 465 -3.19 10.25 -14.22
C GLU A 465 -3.04 10.80 -15.63
N VAL A 466 -4.11 11.36 -16.17
CA VAL A 466 -4.10 12.06 -17.44
C VAL A 466 -4.29 13.54 -17.15
N GLU A 467 -3.25 14.34 -17.36
CA GLU A 467 -3.32 15.80 -17.24
C GLU A 467 -3.95 16.38 -18.49
N LEU A 468 -5.04 17.14 -18.31
CA LEU A 468 -5.85 17.74 -19.35
C LEU A 468 -5.64 19.26 -19.38
N GLU A 469 -5.68 19.85 -20.56
CA GLU A 469 -5.57 21.29 -20.79
C GLU A 469 -6.86 21.80 -21.43
N GLY A 470 -7.55 22.71 -20.75
CA GLY A 470 -8.78 23.32 -21.26
C GLY A 470 -9.97 22.38 -21.42
N VAL A 471 -9.98 21.20 -20.78
CA VAL A 471 -11.12 20.26 -20.75
C VAL A 471 -11.25 19.67 -19.34
N SER A 472 -12.36 19.91 -18.65
CA SER A 472 -12.56 19.38 -17.29
C SER A 472 -12.71 17.86 -17.26
N PRO A 473 -12.17 17.13 -16.25
CA PRO A 473 -12.20 15.68 -16.22
C PRO A 473 -13.62 15.16 -15.98
N ILE A 474 -14.51 16.01 -15.47
CA ILE A 474 -15.93 15.71 -15.26
C ILE A 474 -16.61 15.25 -16.55
N TYR A 475 -16.28 15.89 -17.68
CA TYR A 475 -16.84 15.56 -19.00
C TYR A 475 -16.40 14.17 -19.51
N LEU A 476 -15.25 13.67 -19.05
CA LEU A 476 -14.75 12.36 -19.44
C LEU A 476 -15.24 11.22 -18.53
N SER A 477 -15.93 11.56 -17.43
CA SER A 477 -16.32 10.59 -16.42
C SER A 477 -17.64 9.85 -16.73
N ASP A 478 -18.50 10.45 -17.55
CA ASP A 478 -19.82 9.91 -17.90
C ASP A 478 -19.69 8.65 -18.77
N ASN A 479 -18.72 8.67 -19.69
CA ASN A 479 -18.35 7.54 -20.52
C ASN A 479 -17.41 6.61 -19.74
N SER A 480 -17.99 5.62 -19.04
CA SER A 480 -17.27 4.77 -18.09
C SER A 480 -16.07 4.04 -18.71
N ILE A 481 -14.86 4.49 -18.41
CA ILE A 481 -13.63 3.73 -18.68
C ILE A 481 -13.59 2.58 -17.67
N LYS A 482 -13.93 1.37 -18.11
CA LYS A 482 -13.98 0.16 -17.26
C LYS A 482 -12.74 -0.71 -17.38
N LYS A 483 -12.01 -0.59 -18.49
CA LYS A 483 -10.83 -1.37 -18.79
C LYS A 483 -9.82 -0.52 -19.54
N VAL A 484 -8.54 -0.82 -19.32
CA VAL A 484 -7.44 -0.35 -20.16
C VAL A 484 -6.68 -1.56 -20.70
N SER A 485 -6.14 -1.42 -21.90
CA SER A 485 -5.35 -2.48 -22.53
C SER A 485 -3.86 -2.15 -22.42
N LEU A 486 -3.06 -3.16 -22.11
CA LEU A 486 -1.60 -3.07 -22.05
C LEU A 486 -0.99 -4.01 -23.08
N SER A 487 0.01 -3.52 -23.80
CA SER A 487 0.88 -4.35 -24.66
C SER A 487 2.33 -4.25 -24.21
N PHE A 488 3.06 -5.36 -24.24
CA PHE A 488 4.44 -5.48 -23.82
C PHE A 488 5.29 -6.04 -24.96
N SER A 489 6.47 -5.47 -25.15
CA SER A 489 7.53 -6.10 -25.93
C SER A 489 8.07 -7.33 -25.21
N PHE A 490 8.77 -8.21 -25.93
CA PHE A 490 9.38 -9.40 -25.34
C PHE A 490 10.28 -9.11 -24.13
N GLY A 491 11.11 -8.06 -24.21
CA GLY A 491 11.96 -7.64 -23.10
C GLY A 491 11.18 -7.14 -21.89
N GLU A 492 10.06 -6.44 -22.13
CA GLU A 492 9.16 -6.00 -21.06
C GLU A 492 8.41 -7.16 -20.41
N THR A 493 7.96 -8.14 -21.19
CA THR A 493 7.36 -9.38 -20.67
C THR A 493 8.36 -10.11 -19.78
N LEU A 494 9.62 -10.28 -20.22
CA LEU A 494 10.65 -10.91 -19.40
C LEU A 494 10.89 -10.13 -18.10
N ALA A 495 10.93 -8.80 -18.18
CA ALA A 495 11.12 -7.97 -17.01
C ALA A 495 9.90 -7.98 -16.05
N ASN A 496 8.67 -8.18 -16.56
CA ASN A 496 7.47 -8.40 -15.75
C ASN A 496 7.53 -9.72 -14.97
N ILE A 497 7.99 -10.80 -15.61
CA ILE A 497 8.14 -12.11 -14.95
C ILE A 497 9.00 -12.01 -13.69
N PHE A 498 10.12 -11.28 -13.76
CA PHE A 498 11.04 -11.12 -12.63
C PHE A 498 10.72 -9.91 -11.72
N GLN A 499 9.60 -9.22 -11.92
CA GLN A 499 9.29 -8.00 -11.16
C GLN A 499 9.19 -8.28 -9.65
N ASN A 500 8.56 -9.39 -9.27
CA ASN A 500 8.44 -9.78 -7.86
C ASN A 500 9.81 -10.00 -7.18
N TYR A 501 10.84 -10.41 -7.93
CA TYR A 501 12.20 -10.55 -7.39
C TYR A 501 12.84 -9.19 -7.14
N VAL A 502 12.62 -8.22 -8.04
CA VAL A 502 13.09 -6.85 -7.89
C VAL A 502 12.38 -6.18 -6.71
N ASP A 503 11.06 -6.34 -6.61
CA ASP A 503 10.27 -5.79 -5.51
C ASP A 503 10.71 -6.43 -4.19
N ALA A 504 10.78 -7.77 -4.13
CA ALA A 504 11.24 -8.49 -2.95
C ALA A 504 12.64 -8.04 -2.50
N TRP A 505 13.59 -7.88 -3.42
CA TRP A 505 14.94 -7.42 -3.10
C TRP A 505 14.96 -5.99 -2.51
N ARG A 506 14.00 -5.14 -2.90
CA ARG A 506 13.89 -3.75 -2.43
C ARG A 506 13.07 -3.61 -1.14
N SER A 507 12.24 -4.59 -0.80
CA SER A 507 11.40 -4.57 0.41
C SER A 507 12.18 -4.63 1.72
N ALA A 508 13.44 -5.07 1.70
CA ALA A 508 14.30 -5.12 2.88
C ALA A 508 15.78 -5.01 2.47
N PRO A 509 16.71 -4.69 3.40
CA PRO A 509 18.13 -4.68 3.11
C PRO A 509 18.71 -6.10 2.97
N PHE A 510 18.24 -6.86 1.97
CA PHE A 510 18.60 -8.27 1.76
C PHE A 510 20.11 -8.48 1.61
N GLY A 511 20.83 -7.53 1.01
CA GLY A 511 22.29 -7.58 0.95
C GLY A 511 22.95 -7.65 2.34
N ARG A 512 22.41 -6.89 3.32
CA ARG A 512 22.87 -6.94 4.71
C ARG A 512 22.48 -8.25 5.38
N TYR A 513 21.26 -8.73 5.13
CA TYR A 513 20.78 -10.01 5.69
C TYR A 513 21.60 -11.19 5.17
N TYR A 514 21.95 -11.21 3.89
CA TYR A 514 22.87 -12.18 3.30
C TYR A 514 24.22 -12.16 3.99
N PHE A 515 24.81 -10.98 4.14
CA PHE A 515 26.09 -10.83 4.82
C PHE A 515 26.02 -11.37 6.26
N ASN A 516 24.98 -11.00 7.01
CA ASN A 516 24.78 -11.47 8.38
C ASN A 516 24.61 -12.99 8.45
N THR A 517 23.78 -13.57 7.58
CA THR A 517 23.56 -15.02 7.54
C THR A 517 24.85 -15.77 7.21
N VAL A 518 25.58 -15.35 6.17
CA VAL A 518 26.84 -15.98 5.78
C VAL A 518 27.88 -15.84 6.90
N LEU A 519 28.02 -14.65 7.49
CA LEU A 519 28.96 -14.40 8.57
C LEU A 519 28.65 -15.27 9.79
N VAL A 520 27.42 -15.23 10.29
CA VAL A 520 27.00 -15.97 11.49
C VAL A 520 27.11 -17.48 11.24
N ALA A 521 26.62 -17.98 10.11
CA ALA A 521 26.69 -19.41 9.79
C ALA A 521 28.14 -19.89 9.66
N THR A 522 29.00 -19.15 8.96
CA THR A 522 30.40 -19.53 8.74
C THR A 522 31.20 -19.48 10.04
N VAL A 523 31.14 -18.37 10.78
CA VAL A 523 31.92 -18.19 12.01
C VAL A 523 31.49 -19.21 13.07
N THR A 524 30.19 -19.40 13.26
CA THR A 524 29.68 -20.37 14.24
C THR A 524 30.10 -21.79 13.87
N THR A 525 30.05 -22.14 12.58
CA THR A 525 30.48 -23.47 12.10
C THR A 525 31.97 -23.68 12.32
N ILE A 526 32.83 -22.73 11.94
CA ILE A 526 34.29 -22.87 12.10
C ILE A 526 34.65 -23.02 13.59
N LEU A 527 34.10 -22.16 14.45
CA LEU A 527 34.36 -22.21 15.88
C LEU A 527 33.86 -23.53 16.50
N GLU A 528 32.66 -23.98 16.12
CA GLU A 528 32.13 -25.26 16.58
C GLU A 528 33.01 -26.44 16.16
N ILE A 529 33.46 -26.49 14.91
CA ILE A 529 34.32 -27.58 14.44
C ILE A 529 35.66 -27.59 15.17
N ILE A 530 36.25 -26.42 15.44
CA ILE A 530 37.51 -26.33 16.17
C ILE A 530 37.33 -26.84 17.60
N LEU A 531 36.34 -26.30 18.32
CA LEU A 531 36.09 -26.66 19.72
C LEU A 531 35.65 -28.12 19.86
N ALA A 532 34.80 -28.59 18.96
CA ALA A 532 34.36 -29.98 18.94
C ALA A 532 35.51 -30.95 18.65
N SER A 533 36.41 -30.62 17.71
CA SER A 533 37.59 -31.44 17.41
C SER A 533 38.52 -31.52 18.61
N MET A 534 38.76 -30.39 19.30
CA MET A 534 39.60 -30.36 20.50
C MET A 534 39.00 -31.19 21.64
N ALA A 535 37.71 -31.02 21.93
CA ALA A 535 37.04 -31.79 22.97
C ALA A 535 36.95 -33.29 22.62
N ALA A 536 36.56 -33.62 21.39
CA ALA A 536 36.50 -34.99 20.90
C ALA A 536 37.86 -35.69 20.99
N TYR A 537 38.94 -35.00 20.65
CA TYR A 537 40.31 -35.50 20.76
C TYR A 537 40.69 -35.79 22.21
N ALA A 538 40.41 -34.87 23.13
CA ALA A 538 40.66 -35.10 24.55
C ALA A 538 39.90 -36.35 25.05
N PHE A 539 38.63 -36.51 24.69
CA PHE A 539 37.82 -37.67 25.09
C PHE A 539 38.16 -39.00 24.39
N SER A 540 38.96 -38.98 23.31
CA SER A 540 39.32 -40.19 22.55
C SER A 540 40.78 -40.61 22.73
N TRP A 541 41.71 -39.67 22.81
CA TRP A 541 43.16 -39.93 22.81
C TRP A 541 43.88 -39.55 24.10
N MET A 542 43.30 -38.70 24.96
CA MET A 542 43.94 -38.29 26.22
C MET A 542 43.37 -39.08 27.41
N ASN A 543 44.24 -39.41 28.36
CA ASN A 543 43.85 -40.06 29.62
C ASN A 543 43.84 -39.02 30.74
N PHE A 544 42.67 -38.76 31.31
CA PHE A 544 42.49 -37.86 32.46
C PHE A 544 41.41 -38.40 33.40
N PRO A 545 41.49 -38.12 34.72
CA PRO A 545 40.53 -38.63 35.69
C PRO A 545 39.13 -38.11 35.39
N GLY A 546 38.11 -38.98 35.47
CA GLY A 546 36.71 -38.62 35.25
C GLY A 546 36.25 -38.52 33.78
N ARG A 547 37.12 -38.82 32.80
CA ARG A 547 36.83 -38.72 31.35
C ARG A 547 35.47 -39.28 30.93
N ASN A 548 35.17 -40.53 31.30
CA ASN A 548 33.93 -41.19 30.89
C ASN A 548 32.69 -40.63 31.59
N PHE A 549 32.84 -40.18 32.84
CA PHE A 549 31.75 -39.55 33.60
C PHE A 549 31.38 -38.19 33.01
N ILE A 550 32.38 -37.33 32.73
CA ILE A 550 32.17 -36.02 32.09
C ILE A 550 31.54 -36.20 30.71
N PHE A 551 32.00 -37.19 29.93
CA PHE A 551 31.38 -37.48 28.64
C PHE A 551 29.93 -37.99 28.78
N GLY A 552 29.63 -38.77 29.82
CA GLY A 552 28.25 -39.16 30.16
C GLY A 552 27.36 -37.96 30.49
N LEU A 553 27.87 -36.98 31.24
CA LEU A 553 27.16 -35.72 31.49
C LEU A 553 26.89 -34.94 30.21
N PHE A 554 27.86 -34.89 29.29
CA PHE A 554 27.66 -34.28 27.97
C PHE A 554 26.48 -34.94 27.27
N LEU A 555 26.46 -36.27 27.15
CA LEU A 555 25.35 -37.00 26.54
C LEU A 555 24.00 -36.72 27.21
N ALA A 556 23.97 -36.61 28.55
CA ALA A 556 22.74 -36.29 29.28
C ALA A 556 22.15 -34.93 28.86
N THR A 557 22.98 -33.92 28.54
CA THR A 557 22.48 -32.62 28.06
C THR A 557 21.79 -32.69 26.70
N MET A 558 22.09 -33.68 25.86
CA MET A 558 21.39 -33.88 24.58
C MET A 558 19.94 -34.34 24.74
N MET A 559 19.56 -34.83 25.93
CA MET A 559 18.19 -35.23 26.24
C MET A 559 17.29 -34.03 26.56
N VAL A 560 17.87 -32.85 26.80
CA VAL A 560 17.13 -31.62 27.10
C VAL A 560 16.66 -30.96 25.79
N PRO A 561 15.35 -30.72 25.60
CA PRO A 561 14.85 -30.01 24.43
C PRO A 561 15.37 -28.57 24.37
N GLY A 562 15.85 -28.14 23.21
CA GLY A 562 16.44 -26.81 23.03
C GLY A 562 15.45 -25.67 23.28
N GLU A 563 14.17 -25.91 23.00
CA GLU A 563 13.08 -24.95 23.16
C GLU A 563 12.86 -24.55 24.63
N VAL A 564 13.10 -25.47 25.56
CA VAL A 564 13.00 -25.21 27.02
C VAL A 564 14.10 -24.25 27.48
N LEU A 565 15.26 -24.27 26.82
CA LEU A 565 16.41 -23.41 27.13
C LEU A 565 16.29 -22.01 26.54
N LEU A 566 15.31 -21.75 25.67
CA LEU A 566 15.19 -20.50 24.94
C LEU A 566 14.99 -19.29 25.86
N VAL A 567 14.03 -19.34 26.79
CA VAL A 567 13.74 -18.24 27.72
C VAL A 567 14.91 -17.99 28.69
N PRO A 568 15.47 -19.02 29.36
CA PRO A 568 16.66 -18.84 30.19
C PRO A 568 17.85 -18.24 29.44
N ASN A 569 18.12 -18.69 28.21
CA ASN A 569 19.21 -18.18 27.39
C ASN A 569 18.98 -16.71 26.99
N PHE A 570 17.76 -16.35 26.61
CA PHE A 570 17.40 -14.96 26.31
C PHE A 570 17.67 -14.04 27.51
N ILE A 571 17.22 -14.42 28.70
CA ILE A 571 17.45 -13.65 29.94
C ILE A 571 18.96 -13.50 30.20
N THR A 572 19.73 -14.55 29.98
CA THR A 572 21.19 -14.55 30.20
C THR A 572 21.89 -13.56 29.26
N ILE A 573 21.59 -13.63 27.96
CA ILE A 573 22.15 -12.74 26.93
C ILE A 573 21.71 -11.29 27.14
N SER A 574 20.46 -11.08 27.58
CA SER A 574 19.95 -9.77 27.96
C SER A 574 20.71 -9.18 29.14
N LYS A 575 21.01 -9.97 30.18
CA LYS A 575 21.82 -9.54 31.34
C LYS A 575 23.25 -9.18 30.94
N PHE A 576 23.82 -9.85 29.94
CA PHE A 576 25.14 -9.51 29.40
C PHE A 576 25.13 -8.27 28.49
N GLY A 577 23.97 -7.71 28.16
CA GLY A 577 23.86 -6.58 27.23
C GLY A 577 24.23 -6.95 25.78
N TRP A 578 24.12 -8.23 25.41
CA TRP A 578 24.50 -8.72 24.07
C TRP A 578 23.35 -8.65 23.05
N ILE A 579 22.16 -8.25 23.46
CA ILE A 579 21.00 -8.08 22.56
C ILE A 579 21.36 -7.11 21.43
N ASP A 580 20.91 -7.44 20.22
CA ASP A 580 21.23 -6.69 18.99
C ASP A 580 22.74 -6.61 18.70
N THR A 581 23.46 -7.73 18.89
CA THR A 581 24.88 -7.86 18.52
C THR A 581 25.19 -9.22 17.90
N TYR A 582 26.34 -9.35 17.22
CA TYR A 582 26.80 -10.66 16.73
C TYR A 582 27.16 -11.64 17.86
N TYR A 583 27.47 -11.17 19.07
CA TYR A 583 27.78 -12.05 20.20
C TYR A 583 26.58 -12.93 20.56
N ALA A 584 25.38 -12.34 20.60
CA ALA A 584 24.14 -13.07 20.83
C ALA A 584 23.84 -14.13 19.75
N LEU A 585 24.33 -13.92 18.52
CA LEU A 585 24.08 -14.81 17.39
C LEU A 585 25.11 -15.94 17.25
N ILE A 586 26.34 -15.73 17.70
CA ILE A 586 27.46 -16.66 17.48
C ILE A 586 27.77 -17.45 18.74
N VAL A 587 28.07 -16.76 19.85
CA VAL A 587 28.68 -17.35 21.04
C VAL A 587 27.86 -18.49 21.66
N PRO A 588 26.52 -18.41 21.79
CA PRO A 588 25.73 -19.49 22.36
C PRO A 588 25.81 -20.81 21.58
N TRP A 589 26.24 -20.74 20.31
CA TRP A 589 26.12 -21.82 19.36
C TRP A 589 27.49 -22.39 18.92
N ILE A 590 28.60 -21.95 19.51
CA ILE A 590 29.94 -22.44 19.15
C ILE A 590 30.30 -23.78 19.80
N VAL A 591 29.46 -24.32 20.71
CA VAL A 591 29.68 -25.63 21.32
C VAL A 591 28.47 -26.51 21.05
N SER A 592 28.72 -27.68 20.49
CA SER A 592 27.68 -28.69 20.22
C SER A 592 28.13 -30.04 20.75
N VAL A 593 27.38 -30.58 21.71
CA VAL A 593 27.65 -31.91 22.24
C VAL A 593 27.48 -32.99 21.17
N PHE A 594 26.52 -32.81 20.25
CA PHE A 594 26.35 -33.71 19.12
C PHE A 594 27.60 -33.74 18.23
N ALA A 595 28.20 -32.58 17.93
CA ALA A 595 29.42 -32.51 17.13
C ALA A 595 30.60 -33.19 17.84
N ILE A 596 30.75 -32.96 19.15
CA ILE A 596 31.77 -33.61 19.99
C ILE A 596 31.59 -35.12 19.97
N PHE A 597 30.36 -35.60 20.17
CA PHE A 597 30.05 -37.03 20.12
C PHE A 597 30.39 -37.63 18.76
N LEU A 598 29.89 -37.04 17.67
CA LEU A 598 30.08 -37.52 16.30
C LEU A 598 31.57 -37.63 15.94
N MET A 599 32.35 -36.58 16.22
CA MET A 599 33.79 -36.58 15.96
C MET A 599 34.52 -37.59 16.85
N ARG A 600 34.15 -37.70 18.13
CA ARG A 600 34.77 -38.66 19.05
C ARG A 600 34.55 -40.10 18.59
N GLN A 601 33.35 -40.44 18.11
CA GLN A 601 33.08 -41.79 17.59
C GLN A 601 34.01 -42.14 16.42
N HIS A 602 34.27 -41.18 15.55
CA HIS A 602 35.20 -41.39 14.44
C HIS A 602 36.66 -41.43 14.90
N PHE A 603 37.06 -40.54 15.81
CA PHE A 603 38.45 -40.49 16.32
C PHE A 603 38.85 -41.76 17.07
N LEU A 604 37.90 -42.42 17.76
CA LEU A 604 38.12 -43.72 18.41
C LEU A 604 38.32 -44.88 17.43
N ALA A 605 37.83 -44.75 16.20
CA ALA A 605 37.97 -45.78 15.17
C ALA A 605 39.33 -45.72 14.45
N LEU A 606 40.14 -44.68 14.69
CA LEU A 606 41.47 -44.55 14.10
C LEU A 606 42.47 -45.51 14.82
N PRO A 607 43.38 -46.17 14.10
CA PRO A 607 44.38 -47.08 14.68
C PRO A 607 45.29 -46.36 15.69
N LYS A 608 45.51 -46.96 16.86
CA LYS A 608 46.31 -46.36 17.95
C LYS A 608 47.79 -46.26 17.60
N GLU A 609 48.26 -47.16 16.75
CA GLU A 609 49.64 -47.27 16.27
C GLU A 609 50.10 -45.98 15.58
N LEU A 610 49.16 -45.21 15.01
CA LEU A 610 49.45 -43.90 14.41
C LEU A 610 50.00 -42.91 15.44
N PHE A 611 49.50 -42.94 16.68
CA PHE A 611 49.98 -42.06 17.73
C PHE A 611 51.32 -42.50 18.30
N ASP A 612 51.52 -43.82 18.47
CA ASP A 612 52.79 -44.36 18.93
C ASP A 612 53.92 -44.01 17.94
N ALA A 613 53.67 -44.18 16.64
CA ALA A 613 54.60 -43.77 15.59
C ALA A 613 54.87 -42.25 15.61
N ALA A 614 53.82 -41.42 15.64
CA ALA A 614 53.99 -39.97 15.68
C ALA A 614 54.71 -39.48 16.94
N LYS A 615 54.54 -40.18 18.08
CA LYS A 615 55.22 -39.86 19.33
C LYS A 615 56.72 -40.18 19.27
N ILE A 616 57.11 -41.26 18.57
CA ILE A 616 58.51 -41.58 18.26
C ILE A 616 59.14 -40.45 17.43
N ASP A 617 58.39 -39.87 16.48
CA ASP A 617 58.80 -38.70 15.68
C ASP A 617 58.78 -37.35 16.44
N GLY A 618 58.55 -37.36 17.76
CA GLY A 618 58.51 -36.14 18.59
C GLY A 618 57.27 -35.27 18.40
N CYS A 619 56.19 -35.82 17.85
CA CYS A 619 54.94 -35.09 17.64
C CYS A 619 54.19 -34.84 18.95
N SER A 620 53.82 -33.59 19.23
CA SER A 620 52.98 -33.24 20.37
C SER A 620 51.51 -33.58 20.11
N HIS A 621 50.70 -33.73 21.16
CA HIS A 621 49.24 -33.93 21.03
C HIS A 621 48.56 -32.88 20.15
N TRP A 622 48.97 -31.60 20.26
CA TRP A 622 48.43 -30.53 19.43
C TRP A 622 48.75 -30.73 17.94
N LYS A 623 50.02 -31.05 17.62
CA LYS A 623 50.43 -31.36 16.25
C LYS A 623 49.72 -32.61 15.72
N PHE A 624 49.62 -33.67 16.54
CA PHE A 624 48.97 -34.92 16.17
C PHE A 624 47.48 -34.73 15.83
N LEU A 625 46.75 -33.95 16.63
CA LEU A 625 45.35 -33.60 16.36
C LEU A 625 45.20 -32.96 14.97
N TRP A 626 45.92 -31.88 14.71
CA TRP A 626 45.71 -31.06 13.51
C TRP A 626 46.36 -31.62 12.24
N GLN A 627 47.49 -32.34 12.36
CA GLN A 627 48.22 -32.88 11.22
C GLN A 627 47.83 -34.30 10.84
N ILE A 628 47.28 -35.09 11.77
CA ILE A 628 46.96 -36.51 11.52
C ILE A 628 45.47 -36.79 11.72
N VAL A 629 44.93 -36.55 12.92
CA VAL A 629 43.55 -36.95 13.28
C VAL A 629 42.51 -36.19 12.44
N VAL A 630 42.59 -34.85 12.39
CA VAL A 630 41.65 -34.01 11.64
C VAL A 630 41.68 -34.32 10.13
N PRO A 631 42.84 -34.44 9.46
CA PRO A 631 42.90 -34.81 8.04
C PRO A 631 42.29 -36.17 7.71
N LEU A 632 42.51 -37.19 8.56
CA LEU A 632 41.91 -38.52 8.39
C LEU A 632 40.39 -38.48 8.63
N SER A 633 39.93 -37.56 9.47
CA SER A 633 38.53 -37.39 9.86
C SER A 633 37.73 -36.42 8.98
N LYS A 634 38.33 -35.91 7.89
CA LYS A 634 37.70 -34.94 6.97
C LYS A 634 36.25 -35.29 6.59
N PRO A 635 35.87 -36.52 6.23
CA PRO A 635 34.49 -36.82 5.83
C PRO A 635 33.46 -36.55 6.94
N VAL A 636 33.79 -36.91 8.18
CA VAL A 636 32.90 -36.70 9.34
C VAL A 636 32.86 -35.23 9.74
N ILE A 637 34.02 -34.57 9.74
CA ILE A 637 34.13 -33.13 10.04
C ILE A 637 33.34 -32.30 9.03
N ILE A 638 33.48 -32.56 7.73
CA ILE A 638 32.74 -31.86 6.67
C ILE A 638 31.23 -32.11 6.81
N THR A 639 30.82 -33.34 7.14
CA THR A 639 29.41 -33.67 7.37
C THR A 639 28.83 -32.89 8.55
N GLY A 640 29.54 -32.87 9.69
CA GLY A 640 29.15 -32.07 10.85
C GLY A 640 29.11 -30.58 10.56
N ALA A 641 30.11 -30.07 9.82
CA ALA A 641 30.18 -28.66 9.42
C ALA A 641 29.00 -28.26 8.53
N LEU A 642 28.64 -29.10 7.56
CA LEU A 642 27.49 -28.86 6.68
C LEU A 642 26.19 -28.82 7.48
N LEU A 643 25.95 -29.80 8.37
CA LEU A 643 24.76 -29.85 9.22
C LEU A 643 24.67 -28.59 10.10
N LYS A 644 25.79 -28.18 10.70
CA LYS A 644 25.86 -26.96 11.51
C LYS A 644 25.59 -25.71 10.69
N PHE A 645 26.22 -25.59 9.52
CA PHE A 645 26.05 -24.44 8.63
C PHE A 645 24.59 -24.28 8.21
N VAL A 646 23.94 -25.37 7.77
CA VAL A 646 22.53 -25.37 7.37
C VAL A 646 21.62 -25.02 8.57
N GLY A 647 21.90 -25.58 9.75
CA GLY A 647 21.16 -25.25 10.97
C GLY A 647 21.28 -23.76 11.33
N SER A 648 22.48 -23.19 11.25
CA SER A 648 22.71 -21.77 11.51
C SER A 648 22.12 -20.87 10.41
N TRP A 649 22.11 -21.31 9.16
CA TRP A 649 21.52 -20.58 8.04
C TRP A 649 20.00 -20.45 8.20
N ASN A 650 19.35 -21.52 8.67
CA ASN A 650 17.89 -21.61 8.85
C ASN A 650 17.42 -21.09 10.22
N ALA A 651 18.32 -20.58 11.06
CA ALA A 651 17.96 -20.09 12.39
C ALA A 651 17.03 -18.87 12.29
N PHE A 652 15.79 -19.06 12.72
CA PHE A 652 14.74 -18.02 12.71
C PHE A 652 14.42 -17.54 14.13
N LEU A 653 13.88 -18.42 14.97
CA LEU A 653 13.29 -18.04 16.25
C LEU A 653 14.28 -17.33 17.20
N TRP A 654 15.49 -17.87 17.36
CA TRP A 654 16.52 -17.26 18.20
C TRP A 654 16.93 -15.88 17.70
N VAL A 655 17.13 -15.72 16.39
CA VAL A 655 17.54 -14.44 15.80
C VAL A 655 16.44 -13.40 15.97
N LEU A 656 15.18 -13.80 15.76
CA LEU A 656 14.03 -12.91 15.89
C LEU A 656 13.92 -12.31 17.30
N ILE A 657 14.15 -13.10 18.35
CA ILE A 657 14.01 -12.62 19.74
C ILE A 657 15.21 -11.81 20.22
N VAL A 658 16.43 -12.03 19.69
CA VAL A 658 17.65 -11.34 20.16
C VAL A 658 18.09 -10.16 19.29
N THR A 659 17.40 -9.88 18.18
CA THR A 659 17.72 -8.76 17.28
C THR A 659 16.56 -7.80 17.16
N ASN A 660 16.85 -6.50 17.31
CA ASN A 660 15.85 -5.43 17.24
C ASN A 660 16.04 -4.55 15.99
N SER A 661 17.25 -4.53 15.41
CA SER A 661 17.57 -3.71 14.23
C SER A 661 17.87 -4.56 12.98
N ASP A 662 17.59 -3.99 11.81
CA ASP A 662 17.93 -4.61 10.51
C ASP A 662 19.45 -4.81 10.32
N LYS A 663 20.28 -4.18 11.16
CA LYS A 663 21.72 -4.30 11.10
C LYS A 663 22.21 -5.73 11.40
N PHE A 664 21.51 -6.49 12.25
CA PHE A 664 21.93 -7.82 12.71
C PHE A 664 21.00 -8.97 12.29
N ARG A 665 19.82 -8.66 11.75
CA ARG A 665 18.88 -9.66 11.24
C ARG A 665 19.49 -10.53 10.14
N THR A 666 19.12 -11.80 10.13
CA THR A 666 19.49 -12.81 9.13
C THR A 666 18.40 -12.97 8.07
N LEU A 667 18.71 -13.61 6.95
CA LEU A 667 17.78 -13.89 5.86
C LEU A 667 16.44 -14.49 6.32
N PRO A 668 16.39 -15.56 7.15
CA PRO A 668 15.11 -16.12 7.57
C PRO A 668 14.20 -15.11 8.29
N VAL A 669 14.79 -14.24 9.13
CA VAL A 669 14.04 -13.18 9.81
C VAL A 669 13.60 -12.11 8.82
N GLY A 670 14.45 -11.77 7.85
CA GLY A 670 14.12 -10.82 6.79
C GLY A 670 12.91 -11.23 5.93
N LEU A 671 12.63 -12.53 5.80
CA LEU A 671 11.42 -13.01 5.09
C LEU A 671 10.11 -12.65 5.81
N GLN A 672 10.16 -12.36 7.12
CA GLN A 672 8.97 -11.92 7.85
C GLN A 672 8.46 -10.55 7.36
N ASN A 673 9.31 -9.73 6.73
CA ASN A 673 8.91 -8.42 6.22
C ASN A 673 7.80 -8.47 5.15
N PHE A 674 7.52 -9.64 4.56
CA PHE A 674 6.43 -9.83 3.59
C PHE A 674 5.11 -10.25 4.24
N SER A 675 5.07 -10.43 5.56
CA SER A 675 3.89 -10.78 6.34
C SER A 675 3.58 -9.65 7.31
N SER A 676 2.40 -9.08 7.23
CA SER A 676 1.91 -8.01 8.10
C SER A 676 0.53 -8.34 8.67
N ASP A 677 0.05 -7.53 9.62
CA ASP A 677 -1.31 -7.66 10.16
C ASP A 677 -2.41 -7.50 9.09
N VAL A 678 -2.08 -6.81 7.98
CA VAL A 678 -3.00 -6.56 6.86
C VAL A 678 -2.96 -7.69 5.82
N GLY A 679 -2.04 -8.65 5.96
CA GLY A 679 -1.88 -9.80 5.08
C GLY A 679 -0.45 -10.06 4.65
N THR A 680 -0.28 -11.11 3.85
CA THR A 680 1.01 -11.60 3.35
C THR A 680 1.13 -11.44 1.84
N LEU A 681 2.22 -10.82 1.39
CA LEU A 681 2.55 -10.67 -0.03
C LEU A 681 3.21 -11.95 -0.55
N TYR A 682 2.41 -13.00 -0.75
CA TYR A 682 2.91 -14.34 -1.09
C TYR A 682 3.77 -14.37 -2.37
N ASN A 683 3.45 -13.61 -3.40
CA ASN A 683 4.26 -13.52 -4.62
C ASN A 683 5.69 -13.03 -4.33
N GLN A 684 5.83 -11.97 -3.53
CA GLN A 684 7.14 -11.44 -3.14
C GLN A 684 7.85 -12.33 -2.13
N LEU A 685 7.12 -12.89 -1.15
CA LEU A 685 7.65 -13.83 -0.18
C LEU A 685 8.26 -15.06 -0.86
N MET A 686 7.58 -15.62 -1.87
CA MET A 686 8.06 -16.78 -2.62
C MET A 686 9.28 -16.43 -3.50
N ALA A 687 9.32 -15.22 -4.07
CA ALA A 687 10.50 -14.71 -4.76
C ALA A 687 11.70 -14.58 -3.81
N ALA A 688 11.47 -14.01 -2.62
CA ALA A 688 12.49 -13.88 -1.57
C ALA A 688 12.99 -15.22 -1.04
N ALA A 689 12.08 -16.16 -0.79
CA ALA A 689 12.42 -17.52 -0.39
C ALA A 689 13.28 -18.23 -1.44
N THR A 690 12.94 -18.04 -2.73
CA THR A 690 13.67 -18.66 -3.85
C THR A 690 15.13 -18.22 -3.90
N PHE A 691 15.42 -16.92 -3.84
CA PHE A 691 16.83 -16.50 -3.82
C PHE A 691 17.50 -16.87 -2.49
N SER A 692 16.78 -16.83 -1.36
CA SER A 692 17.34 -17.11 -0.03
C SER A 692 17.83 -18.55 0.14
N ILE A 693 17.20 -19.53 -0.52
CA ILE A 693 17.62 -20.94 -0.48
C ILE A 693 18.73 -21.27 -1.48
N LEU A 694 18.93 -20.46 -2.52
CA LEU A 694 19.86 -20.73 -3.62
C LEU A 694 21.31 -21.04 -3.15
N PRO A 695 21.91 -20.30 -2.19
CA PRO A 695 23.27 -20.62 -1.72
C PRO A 695 23.36 -21.97 -1.01
N VAL A 696 22.31 -22.36 -0.28
CA VAL A 696 22.27 -23.66 0.42
C VAL A 696 22.20 -24.80 -0.59
N ILE A 697 21.44 -24.63 -1.67
CA ILE A 697 21.39 -25.60 -2.78
C ILE A 697 22.75 -25.72 -3.44
N ILE A 698 23.41 -24.59 -3.76
CA ILE A 698 24.75 -24.58 -4.35
C ILE A 698 25.75 -25.29 -3.44
N LEU A 699 25.75 -24.96 -2.13
CA LEU A 699 26.62 -25.59 -1.15
C LEU A 699 26.38 -27.10 -1.06
N PHE A 700 25.12 -27.52 -1.03
CA PHE A 700 24.77 -28.94 -1.03
C PHE A 700 25.29 -29.66 -2.29
N LEU A 701 25.07 -29.10 -3.48
CA LEU A 701 25.56 -29.70 -4.74
C LEU A 701 27.09 -29.86 -4.78
N LEU A 702 27.84 -28.93 -4.17
CA LEU A 702 29.30 -29.00 -4.06
C LEU A 702 29.77 -30.03 -3.01
N THR A 703 29.01 -30.20 -1.93
CA THR A 703 29.39 -31.03 -0.76
C THR A 703 28.79 -32.44 -0.76
N GLN A 704 27.77 -32.73 -1.57
CA GLN A 704 27.01 -33.99 -1.57
C GLN A 704 27.88 -35.26 -1.64
N LYS A 705 29.00 -35.21 -2.37
CA LYS A 705 29.95 -36.34 -2.49
C LYS A 705 30.60 -36.73 -1.16
N TYR A 706 30.80 -35.77 -0.25
CA TYR A 706 31.36 -36.01 1.08
C TYR A 706 30.30 -36.56 2.03
N PHE A 707 29.06 -36.07 1.90
CA PHE A 707 27.91 -36.54 2.67
C PHE A 707 27.66 -38.04 2.45
N ILE A 708 27.63 -38.49 1.19
CA ILE A 708 27.44 -39.90 0.83
C ILE A 708 28.58 -40.78 1.39
N ARG A 709 29.83 -40.30 1.34
CA ARG A 709 31.00 -41.03 1.86
C ARG A 709 31.03 -41.10 3.39
N GLY A 710 30.53 -40.06 4.07
CA GLY A 710 30.46 -39.99 5.53
C GLY A 710 29.46 -40.99 6.11
N ILE A 711 28.25 -41.05 5.55
CA ILE A 711 27.17 -41.94 6.01
C ILE A 711 27.43 -43.40 5.64
N ALA A 712 28.01 -43.66 4.46
CA ALA A 712 28.28 -45.03 4.00
C ALA A 712 29.27 -45.79 4.91
N ARG A 713 30.15 -45.10 5.64
CA ARG A 713 31.13 -45.73 6.54
C ARG A 713 30.61 -45.97 7.96
N THR A 714 29.56 -45.28 8.40
CA THR A 714 28.98 -45.48 9.74
C THR A 714 27.99 -46.65 9.82
N GLY A 715 27.57 -47.21 8.69
CA GLY A 715 26.56 -48.27 8.60
C GLY A 715 27.06 -49.66 8.20
N LEU A 716 28.35 -49.83 7.89
CA LEU A 716 28.94 -51.13 7.59
C LEU A 716 29.67 -51.65 8.82
N LYS A 717 29.04 -52.60 9.51
CA LYS A 717 29.71 -53.58 10.37
C LYS A 717 30.02 -54.81 9.55
#